data_AF-A0A9P4YUM5-F1
#
_entry.id   AF-A0A9P4YUM5-F1
#
_cell.length_a   1.000
_cell.length_b   1.000
_cell.length_c   1.000
_cell.angle_alpha   90.00
_cell.angle_beta   90.00
_cell.angle_gamma   90.00
#
_symmetry.space_group_name_H-M   'P 1'
#
loop_
_entity.id
_entity.type
_entity.pdbx_description
1 polymer ?
#
loop_
_entity_poly.entity_id
_entity_poly.type
_entity_poly.pdbx_seq_one_letter_code
_entity_poly.pdbx_strand_id
1 'polypeptide(L)'
;MDTDRQVVLLGGNEARRRPVTATRTDSGLEINGMKRPHDKLCGSLDVLTHNSFVSADYGIKTLIPYYNILWVEATSETLTIDYVADTNRNPARVDKQSWSIPNSHLADIVETFSAELLSSAYGKAKRAKSAYVLLNPNSGPGGAVRKWQTEAKPLFDAARMTLNVVTLTRGGEATDLVEKMDLDKYDTVVACSGDGTPHEIFNGLGKRPDAVKALNKVAISHIPCGSGNAMALNLYGSNRPALAALGIIKGVVTPLDLVCITQGPRRFLSFLSQALGIVAESDLGTENWRWMGAKRFELGLLTRVYQKKCYPFDLAVKVEIPDKESIKVHYKKYITKVRQPDTPGNSTDTTAAAAETGTFSEESVESELDSNQGLPKLKHGTVQDELDNQEWELVPYDKIGNFYCGNLAYMAPDANFFPGALPSDGLMDLVMIEGDLPTIKATKTLLAVESNKFFNLPQVQYKKISAYRIIPRDQEDGYISIDGEKVPFEPFQAEVYKGLGRVLSKGGTFEAEGPIGWEEAPLEIEEATVSSGDKRLLDERTQEQYYTTIIQRYMSFCNDAGKRDELLRLFESLSIDGAGSRYAAAASTAASAVAPNLGSHEGGRAIQEAVERLQSPANTLPLSQVMMALRKLREGMVASKRIDDFAVQAYLFCIRLSVMVKQPESYHAAILYLLRHLHPLCPLTSLELQEVVSYLVLDTACRRGDLGEAYWLRREHRLRDPQVDAVLRALAHDNWISFHRLKFQVDGHRARLLDFADGDLRSRTLKAFGRSYFTVERRFLESATDASWDHLTTKDGVGWELDGDKVVIRRVRAR
;
A
#
# COMPACT_ATOMS: atom_id res chain seq x y z
N MET A 1 -37.86 -29.33 -14.49
CA MET A 1 -37.11 -28.63 -15.53
C MET A 1 -37.66 -27.22 -15.55
N ASP A 2 -36.86 -26.23 -15.18
CA ASP A 2 -37.26 -24.81 -15.14
C ASP A 2 -37.85 -24.39 -16.49
N THR A 3 -39.16 -24.17 -16.54
CA THR A 3 -39.84 -23.57 -17.70
C THR A 3 -39.35 -22.15 -17.98
N ASP A 4 -38.69 -21.51 -17.02
CA ASP A 4 -38.24 -20.12 -17.12
C ASP A 4 -36.96 -19.97 -17.96
N ARG A 5 -36.15 -21.04 -18.10
CA ARG A 5 -34.84 -20.97 -18.77
C ARG A 5 -34.89 -21.13 -20.28
N GLN A 6 -36.04 -21.48 -20.87
CA GLN A 6 -36.12 -21.88 -22.28
C GLN A 6 -37.41 -21.40 -22.95
N VAL A 7 -37.28 -20.86 -24.17
CA VAL A 7 -38.42 -20.47 -25.01
C VAL A 7 -38.28 -21.02 -26.43
N VAL A 8 -39.42 -21.31 -27.06
CA VAL A 8 -39.50 -21.76 -28.46
C VAL A 8 -39.98 -20.60 -29.33
N LEU A 9 -39.21 -20.29 -30.36
CA LEU A 9 -39.38 -19.17 -31.28
C LEU A 9 -39.44 -19.68 -32.72
N LEU A 10 -39.83 -18.82 -33.66
CA LEU A 10 -39.87 -19.12 -35.09
C LEU A 10 -38.87 -18.26 -35.87
N GLY A 11 -37.91 -18.89 -36.56
CA GLY A 11 -36.94 -18.21 -37.42
C GLY A 11 -37.31 -18.25 -38.91
N GLY A 12 -37.08 -17.15 -39.64
CA GLY A 12 -37.20 -17.03 -41.10
C GLY A 12 -38.32 -16.09 -41.60
N ASN A 13 -38.22 -15.60 -42.85
CA ASN A 13 -39.25 -14.81 -43.51
C ASN A 13 -40.57 -15.59 -43.67
N GLU A 14 -41.70 -14.87 -43.67
CA GLU A 14 -43.10 -15.30 -43.50
C GLU A 14 -43.54 -16.60 -44.22
N ALA A 15 -42.85 -17.04 -45.27
CA ALA A 15 -43.18 -18.25 -46.02
C ALA A 15 -42.61 -19.57 -45.43
N ARG A 16 -41.64 -19.56 -44.49
CA ARG A 16 -41.01 -20.79 -43.93
C ARG A 16 -40.48 -20.60 -42.49
N ARG A 17 -41.39 -20.48 -41.51
CA ARG A 17 -41.05 -20.37 -40.08
C ARG A 17 -40.55 -21.71 -39.51
N ARG A 18 -39.30 -21.79 -39.07
CA ARG A 18 -38.72 -22.99 -38.41
C ARG A 18 -38.67 -22.80 -36.89
N PRO A 19 -38.99 -23.82 -36.08
CA PRO A 19 -38.81 -23.72 -34.63
C PRO A 19 -37.33 -23.61 -34.28
N VAL A 20 -37.02 -22.62 -33.45
CA VAL A 20 -35.72 -22.33 -32.87
C VAL A 20 -35.91 -22.30 -31.36
N THR A 21 -35.02 -22.93 -30.62
CA THR A 21 -35.08 -22.93 -29.16
C THR A 21 -33.99 -22.02 -28.61
N ALA A 22 -34.39 -21.05 -27.80
CA ALA A 22 -33.48 -20.15 -27.10
C ALA A 22 -33.43 -20.55 -25.62
N THR A 23 -32.23 -20.85 -25.13
CA THR A 23 -32.00 -21.33 -23.76
C THR A 23 -30.99 -20.44 -23.05
N ARG A 24 -31.34 -19.96 -21.85
CA ARG A 24 -30.40 -19.28 -20.95
C ARG A 24 -29.53 -20.32 -20.26
N THR A 25 -28.22 -20.22 -20.44
CA THR A 25 -27.20 -21.04 -19.77
C THR A 25 -26.46 -20.19 -18.75
N ASP A 26 -25.49 -20.78 -18.05
CA ASP A 26 -24.69 -20.04 -17.07
C ASP A 26 -23.71 -19.05 -17.76
N SER A 27 -23.39 -19.26 -19.04
CA SER A 27 -22.40 -18.46 -19.79
C SER A 27 -23.02 -17.50 -20.81
N GLY A 28 -24.28 -17.69 -21.19
CA GLY A 28 -24.95 -16.82 -22.15
C GLY A 28 -26.27 -17.37 -22.67
N LEU A 29 -26.63 -16.91 -23.87
CA LEU A 29 -27.81 -17.37 -24.59
C LEU A 29 -27.41 -18.39 -25.66
N GLU A 30 -27.92 -19.61 -25.55
CA GLU A 30 -27.79 -20.63 -26.59
C GLU A 30 -29.00 -20.64 -27.52
N ILE A 31 -28.74 -20.61 -28.82
CA ILE A 31 -29.75 -20.67 -29.87
C ILE A 31 -29.54 -21.96 -30.68
N ASN A 32 -30.55 -22.83 -30.67
CA ASN A 32 -30.54 -24.14 -31.32
C ASN A 32 -31.61 -24.23 -32.43
N GLY A 33 -31.24 -24.62 -33.65
CA GLY A 33 -32.17 -24.83 -34.77
C GLY A 33 -32.09 -26.24 -35.39
N MET A 34 -33.22 -26.80 -35.85
CA MET A 34 -33.28 -28.12 -36.54
C MET A 34 -32.80 -28.04 -38.01
N LYS A 35 -32.00 -29.04 -38.47
CA LYS A 35 -31.57 -29.24 -39.88
C LYS A 35 -32.66 -29.95 -40.73
N ARG A 36 -32.53 -29.85 -42.06
CA ARG A 36 -33.51 -30.31 -43.09
C ARG A 36 -33.81 -31.83 -42.99
N PRO A 37 -35.06 -32.28 -43.20
CA PRO A 37 -35.36 -33.63 -43.67
C PRO A 37 -35.36 -33.62 -45.20
N HIS A 38 -34.19 -33.74 -45.80
CA HIS A 38 -34.07 -34.11 -47.22
C HIS A 38 -33.01 -35.20 -47.32
N ASP A 39 -33.33 -36.36 -46.75
CA ASP A 39 -32.88 -37.64 -47.28
C ASP A 39 -34.04 -38.62 -47.13
N LYS A 40 -34.36 -39.28 -48.25
CA LYS A 40 -35.53 -40.14 -48.45
C LYS A 40 -35.52 -41.30 -47.45
N LEU A 41 -36.67 -41.62 -46.87
CA LEU A 41 -37.25 -42.98 -46.87
C LEU A 41 -38.64 -43.01 -46.20
N CYS A 42 -39.64 -43.35 -47.02
CA CYS A 42 -40.81 -44.20 -46.80
C CYS A 42 -41.33 -44.44 -45.35
N GLY A 43 -42.63 -44.22 -45.13
CA GLY A 43 -43.40 -44.92 -44.09
C GLY A 43 -44.45 -44.08 -43.36
N SER A 44 -45.71 -44.25 -43.76
CA SER A 44 -46.99 -44.06 -43.04
C SER A 44 -47.12 -43.12 -41.83
N LEU A 45 -48.14 -42.25 -41.91
CA LEU A 45 -48.87 -41.62 -40.80
C LEU A 45 -49.24 -42.63 -39.71
N ASP A 46 -49.01 -42.28 -38.45
CA ASP A 46 -49.94 -42.56 -37.36
C ASP A 46 -49.77 -41.58 -36.19
N VAL A 47 -50.83 -41.46 -35.43
CA VAL A 47 -51.24 -40.33 -34.60
C VAL A 47 -51.05 -40.65 -33.09
N LEU A 48 -50.78 -39.59 -32.30
CA LEU A 48 -50.96 -39.42 -30.84
C LEU A 48 -49.91 -39.92 -29.81
N THR A 49 -49.59 -38.95 -28.94
CA THR A 49 -49.43 -39.01 -27.46
C THR A 49 -48.19 -39.59 -26.79
N HIS A 50 -47.68 -38.75 -25.88
CA HIS A 50 -46.92 -39.03 -24.65
C HIS A 50 -45.50 -39.62 -24.77
N ASN A 51 -44.60 -38.96 -24.02
CA ASN A 51 -43.31 -39.44 -23.53
C ASN A 51 -42.52 -40.37 -24.46
N SER A 52 -41.64 -39.80 -25.26
CA SER A 52 -40.39 -40.48 -25.61
C SER A 52 -39.34 -39.47 -26.09
N PHE A 53 -38.22 -39.46 -25.37
CA PHE A 53 -36.96 -38.85 -25.79
C PHE A 53 -36.49 -39.50 -27.10
N VAL A 54 -36.21 -38.69 -28.12
CA VAL A 54 -35.30 -39.07 -29.20
C VAL A 54 -34.20 -38.01 -29.29
N SER A 55 -33.03 -38.40 -28.78
CA SER A 55 -31.74 -37.77 -29.05
C SER A 55 -31.27 -38.17 -30.45
N ALA A 56 -31.12 -37.21 -31.37
CA ALA A 56 -30.26 -37.33 -32.55
C ALA A 56 -29.98 -35.96 -33.23
N ASP A 57 -28.82 -35.40 -32.89
CA ASP A 57 -27.76 -34.83 -33.76
C ASP A 57 -27.88 -33.55 -34.65
N TYR A 58 -27.02 -32.59 -34.26
CA TYR A 58 -26.29 -31.52 -34.98
C TYR A 58 -27.05 -30.43 -35.77
N GLY A 59 -27.72 -29.53 -35.03
CA GLY A 59 -27.95 -28.14 -35.43
C GLY A 59 -26.72 -27.24 -35.16
N ILE A 60 -26.58 -26.12 -35.87
CA ILE A 60 -25.57 -25.09 -35.54
C ILE A 60 -25.98 -24.47 -34.20
N LYS A 61 -25.16 -24.67 -33.17
CA LYS A 61 -25.33 -24.00 -31.88
C LYS A 61 -24.69 -22.63 -31.96
N THR A 62 -25.46 -21.58 -31.73
CA THR A 62 -24.92 -20.22 -31.59
C THR A 62 -25.01 -19.83 -30.13
N LEU A 63 -23.85 -19.58 -29.49
CA LEU A 63 -23.78 -19.09 -28.12
C LEU A 63 -23.45 -17.59 -28.17
N ILE A 64 -24.31 -16.77 -27.56
CA ILE A 64 -24.08 -15.34 -27.38
C ILE A 64 -23.73 -15.11 -25.90
N PRO A 65 -22.48 -14.74 -25.56
CA PRO A 65 -22.12 -14.45 -24.18
C PRO A 65 -22.97 -13.32 -23.59
N TYR A 66 -23.34 -13.42 -22.30
CA TYR A 66 -24.12 -12.37 -21.63
C TYR A 66 -23.52 -10.97 -21.79
N TYR A 67 -22.20 -10.87 -21.67
CA TYR A 67 -21.46 -9.62 -21.81
C TYR A 67 -21.65 -8.97 -23.20
N ASN A 68 -21.92 -9.75 -24.25
CA ASN A 68 -22.08 -9.25 -25.62
C ASN A 68 -23.52 -8.85 -25.96
N ILE A 69 -24.51 -9.20 -25.14
CA ILE A 69 -25.92 -8.86 -25.36
C ILE A 69 -26.13 -7.38 -24.99
N LEU A 70 -26.46 -6.53 -25.96
CA LEU A 70 -26.65 -5.09 -25.75
C LEU A 70 -28.06 -4.76 -25.31
N TRP A 71 -29.06 -5.37 -25.94
CA TRP A 71 -30.47 -5.15 -25.64
C TRP A 71 -31.32 -6.37 -26.03
N VAL A 72 -32.42 -6.54 -25.32
CA VAL A 72 -33.43 -7.56 -25.58
C VAL A 72 -34.79 -6.88 -25.56
N GLU A 73 -35.56 -7.08 -26.62
CA GLU A 73 -36.87 -6.46 -26.79
C GLU A 73 -37.88 -7.55 -27.19
N ALA A 74 -38.87 -7.75 -26.32
CA ALA A 74 -40.01 -8.63 -26.58
C ALA A 74 -41.25 -7.77 -26.89
N THR A 75 -41.97 -8.19 -27.91
CA THR A 75 -43.30 -7.67 -28.27
C THR A 75 -44.29 -8.83 -28.28
N SER A 76 -45.58 -8.57 -28.49
CA SER A 76 -46.59 -9.63 -28.62
C SER A 76 -46.32 -10.61 -29.77
N GLU A 77 -45.50 -10.23 -30.74
CA GLU A 77 -45.27 -11.01 -31.98
C GLU A 77 -43.82 -11.41 -32.20
N THR A 78 -42.86 -10.69 -31.62
CA THR A 78 -41.43 -10.89 -31.92
C THR A 78 -40.55 -10.75 -30.68
N LEU A 79 -39.47 -11.54 -30.66
CA LEU A 79 -38.31 -11.35 -29.79
C LEU A 79 -37.15 -10.84 -30.63
N THR A 80 -36.52 -9.75 -30.21
CA THR A 80 -35.37 -9.14 -30.86
C THR A 80 -34.21 -9.01 -29.89
N ILE A 81 -33.02 -9.39 -30.33
CA ILE A 81 -31.79 -9.30 -29.55
C ILE A 81 -30.74 -8.54 -30.37
N ASP A 82 -30.29 -7.42 -29.80
CA ASP A 82 -29.16 -6.65 -30.30
C ASP A 82 -27.90 -7.11 -29.53
N TYR A 83 -26.85 -7.54 -30.23
CA TYR A 83 -25.63 -8.08 -29.60
C TYR A 83 -24.36 -7.79 -30.43
N VAL A 84 -23.19 -8.01 -29.84
CA VAL A 84 -21.89 -7.88 -30.53
C VAL A 84 -21.46 -9.23 -31.10
N ALA A 85 -21.44 -9.36 -32.44
CA ALA A 85 -21.35 -10.67 -33.12
C ALA A 85 -19.94 -11.23 -33.34
N ASP A 86 -18.88 -10.47 -33.06
CA ASP A 86 -17.50 -10.96 -33.08
C ASP A 86 -16.60 -9.90 -32.41
N THR A 87 -16.17 -10.17 -31.17
CA THR A 87 -15.28 -9.26 -30.42
C THR A 87 -13.83 -9.32 -30.94
N ASN A 88 -13.45 -10.39 -31.64
CA ASN A 88 -12.12 -10.57 -32.20
C ASN A 88 -11.95 -9.80 -33.52
N ARG A 89 -13.02 -9.67 -34.31
CA ARG A 89 -13.03 -8.84 -35.52
C ARG A 89 -12.81 -7.37 -35.20
N ASN A 90 -12.00 -6.67 -36.00
CA ASN A 90 -11.74 -5.23 -35.85
C ASN A 90 -12.27 -4.40 -37.04
N PRO A 91 -13.27 -3.52 -36.87
CA PRO A 91 -14.00 -3.23 -35.64
C PRO A 91 -15.03 -4.32 -35.30
N ALA A 92 -15.35 -4.45 -34.01
CA ALA A 92 -16.45 -5.29 -33.56
C ALA A 92 -17.77 -4.66 -34.05
N ARG A 93 -18.75 -5.48 -34.41
CA ARG A 93 -20.01 -5.02 -35.02
C ARG A 93 -21.21 -5.42 -34.19
N VAL A 94 -22.18 -4.51 -34.14
CA VAL A 94 -23.54 -4.83 -33.69
C VAL A 94 -24.19 -5.70 -34.75
N ASP A 95 -24.80 -6.78 -34.32
CA ASP A 95 -25.71 -7.60 -35.10
C ASP A 95 -27.06 -7.67 -34.38
N LYS A 96 -28.10 -7.95 -35.16
CA LYS A 96 -29.48 -7.94 -34.70
C LYS A 96 -30.16 -9.21 -35.18
N GLN A 97 -30.69 -9.97 -34.23
CA GLN A 97 -31.45 -11.17 -34.54
C GLN A 97 -32.87 -11.05 -34.00
N SER A 98 -33.84 -11.32 -34.86
CA SER A 98 -35.27 -11.25 -34.54
C SER A 98 -35.96 -12.56 -34.89
N TRP A 99 -36.86 -13.01 -34.03
CA TRP A 99 -37.67 -14.21 -34.21
C TRP A 99 -39.14 -13.92 -33.93
N SER A 100 -40.04 -14.63 -34.61
CA SER A 100 -41.48 -14.53 -34.36
C SER A 100 -41.89 -15.46 -33.21
N ILE A 101 -42.86 -15.02 -32.41
CA ILE A 101 -43.45 -15.82 -31.33
C ILE A 101 -44.55 -16.70 -31.95
N PRO A 102 -44.55 -18.03 -31.73
CA PRO A 102 -45.50 -18.94 -32.37
C PRO A 102 -46.97 -18.67 -32.03
N ASN A 103 -47.26 -18.35 -30.77
CA ASN A 103 -48.60 -18.14 -30.23
C ASN A 103 -48.60 -16.90 -29.33
N SER A 104 -49.63 -16.05 -29.45
CA SER A 104 -49.78 -14.85 -28.62
C SER A 104 -49.83 -15.15 -27.12
N HIS A 105 -50.36 -16.32 -26.71
CA HIS A 105 -50.37 -16.77 -25.31
C HIS A 105 -48.97 -17.04 -24.73
N LEU A 106 -47.92 -17.13 -25.55
CA LEU A 106 -46.54 -17.28 -25.10
C LEU A 106 -45.83 -15.93 -24.92
N ALA A 107 -46.47 -14.81 -25.26
CA ALA A 107 -45.88 -13.48 -25.17
C ALA A 107 -45.40 -13.16 -23.75
N ASP A 108 -46.23 -13.42 -22.74
CA ASP A 108 -45.90 -13.16 -21.33
C ASP A 108 -44.67 -13.96 -20.85
N ILE A 109 -44.54 -15.21 -21.32
CA ILE A 109 -43.40 -16.08 -21.02
C ILE A 109 -42.14 -15.54 -21.69
N VAL A 110 -42.23 -15.11 -22.94
CA VAL A 110 -41.10 -14.53 -23.70
C VAL A 110 -40.70 -13.18 -23.12
N GLU A 111 -41.63 -12.36 -22.64
CA GLU A 111 -41.35 -11.10 -21.96
C GLU A 111 -40.61 -11.33 -20.64
N THR A 112 -41.07 -12.26 -19.82
CA THR A 112 -40.39 -12.66 -18.58
C THR A 112 -38.99 -13.20 -18.86
N PHE A 113 -38.86 -14.11 -19.83
CA PHE A 113 -37.58 -14.61 -20.30
C PHE A 113 -36.63 -13.48 -20.74
N SER A 114 -37.15 -12.47 -21.45
CA SER A 114 -36.38 -11.34 -21.96
C SER A 114 -35.92 -10.41 -20.84
N ALA A 115 -36.78 -10.14 -19.87
CA ALA A 115 -36.45 -9.33 -18.70
C ALA A 115 -35.32 -9.97 -17.89
N GLU A 116 -35.40 -11.28 -17.67
CA GLU A 116 -34.35 -12.01 -16.93
C GLU A 116 -33.06 -12.17 -17.76
N LEU A 117 -33.16 -12.42 -19.08
CA LEU A 117 -32.01 -12.42 -19.98
C LEU A 117 -31.26 -11.09 -19.93
N LEU A 118 -32.00 -9.98 -19.98
CA LEU A 118 -31.43 -8.64 -19.92
C LEU A 118 -30.83 -8.34 -18.54
N SER A 119 -31.46 -8.83 -17.46
CA SER A 119 -30.93 -8.78 -16.10
C SER A 119 -29.59 -9.51 -15.98
N SER A 120 -29.52 -10.77 -16.43
CA SER A 120 -28.27 -11.55 -16.48
C SER A 120 -27.21 -10.93 -17.38
N ALA A 121 -27.60 -10.32 -18.50
CA ALA A 121 -26.68 -9.67 -19.43
C ALA A 121 -25.99 -8.43 -18.85
N TYR A 122 -26.67 -7.67 -17.98
CA TYR A 122 -26.12 -6.44 -17.39
C TYR A 122 -25.58 -6.64 -15.97
N GLY A 123 -26.08 -7.61 -15.21
CA GLY A 123 -25.69 -7.84 -13.83
C GLY A 123 -25.86 -6.56 -13.00
N LYS A 124 -24.76 -6.06 -12.44
CA LYS A 124 -24.71 -4.82 -11.63
C LYS A 124 -24.74 -3.52 -12.46
N ALA A 125 -24.59 -3.59 -13.78
CA ALA A 125 -24.48 -2.41 -14.62
C ALA A 125 -25.83 -1.72 -14.88
N LYS A 126 -25.87 -0.39 -14.76
CA LYS A 126 -27.04 0.41 -15.15
C LYS A 126 -27.30 0.28 -16.66
N ARG A 127 -28.55 -0.01 -17.02
CA ARG A 127 -29.06 -0.10 -18.41
C ARG A 127 -29.38 1.30 -18.95
N ALA A 128 -29.33 1.46 -20.28
CA ALA A 128 -29.77 2.69 -20.98
C ALA A 128 -29.21 3.99 -20.37
N LYS A 129 -27.90 4.01 -20.06
CA LYS A 129 -27.24 5.16 -19.43
C LYS A 129 -27.37 6.42 -20.28
N SER A 130 -27.47 7.57 -19.61
CA SER A 130 -27.37 8.90 -20.22
C SER A 130 -25.92 9.37 -20.26
N ALA A 131 -25.45 9.86 -21.42
CA ALA A 131 -24.05 10.21 -21.63
C ALA A 131 -23.89 11.61 -22.25
N TYR A 132 -22.97 12.39 -21.68
CA TYR A 132 -22.46 13.62 -22.28
C TYR A 132 -21.13 13.32 -22.98
N VAL A 133 -21.14 13.31 -24.31
CA VAL A 133 -20.02 12.88 -25.14
C VAL A 133 -19.25 14.08 -25.63
N LEU A 134 -17.97 14.17 -25.26
CA LEU A 134 -17.05 15.23 -25.68
C LEU A 134 -16.06 14.66 -26.69
N LEU A 135 -16.18 15.08 -27.94
CA LEU A 135 -15.45 14.53 -29.08
C LEU A 135 -14.37 15.49 -29.54
N ASN A 136 -13.10 15.10 -29.41
CA ASN A 136 -11.98 15.87 -29.94
C ASN A 136 -11.66 15.42 -31.38
N PRO A 137 -11.98 16.21 -32.42
CA PRO A 137 -11.79 15.81 -33.81
C PRO A 137 -10.31 15.66 -34.21
N ASN A 138 -9.43 16.40 -33.53
CA ASN A 138 -7.99 16.47 -33.79
C ASN A 138 -7.19 15.42 -32.99
N SER A 139 -7.86 14.55 -32.25
CA SER A 139 -7.21 13.49 -31.45
C SER A 139 -6.50 12.47 -32.36
N GLY A 140 -5.27 12.09 -31.99
CA GLY A 140 -4.46 11.12 -32.72
C GLY A 140 -4.02 11.62 -34.11
N PRO A 141 -3.89 10.74 -35.13
CA PRO A 141 -3.55 11.15 -36.50
C PRO A 141 -4.73 11.81 -37.26
N GLY A 142 -5.78 12.23 -36.54
CA GLY A 142 -7.08 12.60 -37.11
C GLY A 142 -7.97 11.38 -37.37
N GLY A 143 -9.29 11.55 -37.20
CA GLY A 143 -10.29 10.50 -37.45
C GLY A 143 -11.10 10.03 -36.25
N ALA A 144 -11.00 10.72 -35.10
CA ALA A 144 -11.83 10.46 -33.92
C ALA A 144 -13.34 10.48 -34.24
N VAL A 145 -13.78 11.44 -35.05
CA VAL A 145 -15.19 11.55 -35.50
C VAL A 145 -15.63 10.32 -36.27
N ARG A 146 -14.80 9.83 -37.20
CA ARG A 146 -15.10 8.61 -37.96
C ARG A 146 -15.21 7.41 -37.03
N LYS A 147 -14.23 7.18 -36.16
CA LYS A 147 -14.23 6.08 -35.18
C LYS A 147 -15.46 6.13 -34.28
N TRP A 148 -15.82 7.31 -33.79
CA TRP A 148 -17.05 7.52 -33.03
C TRP A 148 -18.28 7.05 -33.81
N GLN A 149 -18.48 7.56 -35.03
CA GLN A 149 -19.65 7.25 -35.84
C GLN A 149 -19.73 5.79 -36.29
N THR A 150 -18.60 5.16 -36.62
CA THR A 150 -18.58 3.81 -37.21
C THR A 150 -18.40 2.69 -36.19
N GLU A 151 -17.83 2.97 -35.01
CA GLU A 151 -17.43 1.93 -34.06
C GLU A 151 -18.10 2.07 -32.69
N ALA A 152 -18.18 3.27 -32.10
CA ALA A 152 -18.70 3.45 -30.74
C ALA A 152 -20.20 3.76 -30.70
N LYS A 153 -20.64 4.75 -31.48
CA LYS A 153 -22.04 5.21 -31.51
C LYS A 153 -23.04 4.08 -31.82
N PRO A 154 -22.80 3.18 -32.79
CA PRO A 154 -23.75 2.10 -33.08
C PRO A 154 -24.01 1.17 -31.89
N LEU A 155 -22.99 0.93 -31.06
CA LEU A 155 -23.13 0.10 -29.85
C LEU A 155 -23.97 0.83 -28.78
N PHE A 156 -23.74 2.13 -28.59
CA PHE A 156 -24.54 2.94 -27.66
C PHE A 156 -26.01 3.05 -28.09
N ASP A 157 -26.26 3.24 -29.40
CA ASP A 157 -27.62 3.27 -29.95
C ASP A 157 -28.32 1.90 -29.75
N ALA A 158 -27.60 0.80 -29.99
CA ALA A 158 -28.11 -0.55 -29.77
C ALA A 158 -28.42 -0.84 -28.30
N ALA A 159 -27.63 -0.30 -27.37
CA ALA A 159 -27.86 -0.38 -25.93
C ALA A 159 -28.89 0.64 -25.38
N ARG A 160 -29.56 1.39 -26.27
CA ARG A 160 -30.58 2.40 -25.94
C ARG A 160 -30.07 3.51 -24.99
N MET A 161 -28.80 3.89 -25.13
CA MET A 161 -28.23 5.02 -24.37
C MET A 161 -28.72 6.36 -24.91
N THR A 162 -28.94 7.33 -24.01
CA THR A 162 -29.28 8.71 -24.39
C THR A 162 -27.99 9.52 -24.52
N LEU A 163 -27.70 10.03 -25.72
CA LEU A 163 -26.42 10.69 -26.03
C LEU A 163 -26.62 12.18 -26.29
N ASN A 164 -25.89 13.03 -25.57
CA ASN A 164 -25.66 14.43 -25.97
C ASN A 164 -24.21 14.56 -26.45
N VAL A 165 -24.00 14.82 -27.75
CA VAL A 165 -22.67 14.83 -28.36
C VAL A 165 -22.23 16.24 -28.70
N VAL A 166 -21.07 16.66 -28.19
CA VAL A 166 -20.44 17.95 -28.48
C VAL A 166 -19.07 17.69 -29.10
N THR A 167 -18.80 18.36 -30.21
CA THR A 167 -17.48 18.33 -30.87
C THR A 167 -16.65 19.51 -30.38
N LEU A 168 -15.51 19.22 -29.76
CA LEU A 168 -14.59 20.21 -29.24
C LEU A 168 -13.85 20.91 -30.38
N THR A 169 -13.57 22.18 -30.18
CA THR A 169 -12.92 23.08 -31.14
C THR A 169 -11.53 23.51 -30.67
N ARG A 170 -11.28 23.52 -29.35
CA ARG A 170 -10.00 23.93 -28.77
C ARG A 170 -9.66 23.17 -27.48
N GLY A 171 -8.40 23.26 -27.05
CA GLY A 171 -7.97 22.77 -25.74
C GLY A 171 -8.63 23.55 -24.59
N GLY A 172 -8.87 22.86 -23.48
CA GLY A 172 -9.56 23.38 -22.29
C GLY A 172 -11.07 23.56 -22.45
N GLU A 173 -11.64 23.33 -23.63
CA GLU A 173 -13.09 23.45 -23.83
C GLU A 173 -13.87 22.37 -23.08
N ALA A 174 -13.29 21.17 -22.90
CA ALA A 174 -13.96 20.14 -22.10
C ALA A 174 -14.07 20.58 -20.65
N THR A 175 -13.02 21.18 -20.09
CA THR A 175 -13.02 21.79 -18.75
C THR A 175 -14.14 22.82 -18.62
N ASP A 176 -14.26 23.76 -19.54
CA ASP A 176 -15.26 24.83 -19.49
C ASP A 176 -16.70 24.30 -19.58
N LEU A 177 -16.93 23.26 -20.39
CA LEU A 177 -18.24 22.64 -20.58
C LEU A 177 -18.67 21.83 -19.35
N VAL A 178 -17.78 21.03 -18.77
CA VAL A 178 -18.13 20.18 -17.61
C VAL A 178 -18.20 20.96 -16.30
N GLU A 179 -17.45 22.06 -16.17
CA GLU A 179 -17.58 22.99 -15.04
C GLU A 179 -19.01 23.53 -14.95
N LYS A 180 -19.68 23.79 -16.08
CA LYS A 180 -21.05 24.35 -16.15
C LYS A 180 -22.15 23.30 -16.37
N MET A 181 -21.79 22.02 -16.36
CA MET A 181 -22.72 20.93 -16.65
C MET A 181 -23.73 20.72 -15.51
N ASP A 182 -24.95 20.33 -15.86
CA ASP A 182 -25.93 19.82 -14.91
C ASP A 182 -25.59 18.36 -14.54
N LEU A 183 -25.29 18.13 -13.26
CA LEU A 183 -24.85 16.84 -12.72
C LEU A 183 -25.98 15.80 -12.65
N ASP A 184 -27.25 16.21 -12.72
CA ASP A 184 -28.42 15.33 -12.64
C ASP A 184 -28.85 14.78 -14.01
N LYS A 185 -28.34 15.36 -15.09
CA LYS A 185 -28.76 15.02 -16.46
C LYS A 185 -28.04 13.81 -17.04
N TYR A 186 -26.86 13.47 -16.53
CA TYR A 186 -25.96 12.50 -17.16
C TYR A 186 -25.43 11.49 -16.14
N ASP A 187 -25.47 10.22 -16.51
CA ASP A 187 -24.83 9.14 -15.76
C ASP A 187 -23.31 9.14 -15.96
N THR A 188 -22.86 9.56 -17.15
CA THR A 188 -21.44 9.58 -17.49
C THR A 188 -21.05 10.69 -18.47
N VAL A 189 -19.83 11.19 -18.34
CA VAL A 189 -19.18 12.02 -19.37
C VAL A 189 -18.19 11.15 -20.14
N VAL A 190 -18.37 11.06 -21.46
CA VAL A 190 -17.58 10.21 -22.35
C VAL A 190 -16.60 11.07 -23.15
N ALA A 191 -15.32 10.97 -22.84
CA ALA A 191 -14.25 11.58 -23.63
C ALA A 191 -13.93 10.71 -24.85
N CYS A 192 -14.09 11.24 -26.06
CA CYS A 192 -13.69 10.58 -27.30
C CYS A 192 -12.41 11.23 -27.83
N SER A 193 -11.26 10.78 -27.32
CA SER A 193 -9.96 11.47 -27.41
C SER A 193 -8.79 10.54 -27.02
N GLY A 194 -7.59 11.09 -26.74
CA GLY A 194 -6.59 10.46 -25.86
C GLY A 194 -6.81 10.83 -24.38
N ASP A 195 -5.83 10.54 -23.51
CA ASP A 195 -5.91 10.74 -22.05
C ASP A 195 -6.03 12.21 -21.59
N GLY A 196 -5.63 13.18 -22.41
CA GLY A 196 -5.71 14.62 -22.06
C GLY A 196 -7.14 15.18 -21.92
N THR A 197 -8.14 14.67 -22.66
CA THR A 197 -9.53 15.15 -22.47
C THR A 197 -10.16 14.61 -21.18
N PRO A 198 -9.98 13.34 -20.77
CA PRO A 198 -10.28 12.91 -19.41
C PRO A 198 -9.63 13.80 -18.34
N HIS A 199 -8.36 14.19 -18.51
CA HIS A 199 -7.69 15.13 -17.61
C HIS A 199 -8.42 16.49 -17.54
N GLU A 200 -8.79 17.06 -18.69
CA GLU A 200 -9.58 18.30 -18.75
C GLU A 200 -10.94 18.16 -18.03
N ILE A 201 -11.59 17.00 -18.14
CA ILE A 201 -12.90 16.74 -17.52
C ILE A 201 -12.78 16.65 -16.00
N PHE A 202 -11.85 15.86 -15.46
CA PHE A 202 -11.63 15.79 -14.02
C PHE A 202 -11.34 17.17 -13.43
N ASN A 203 -10.50 17.96 -14.11
CA ASN A 203 -10.18 19.31 -13.67
C ASN A 203 -11.36 20.29 -13.80
N GLY A 204 -12.21 20.14 -14.81
CA GLY A 204 -13.44 20.94 -14.93
C GLY A 204 -14.44 20.67 -13.81
N LEU A 205 -14.62 19.40 -13.44
CA LEU A 205 -15.41 19.04 -12.26
C LEU A 205 -14.76 19.55 -10.96
N GLY A 206 -13.43 19.47 -10.88
CA GLY A 206 -12.63 19.97 -9.75
C GLY A 206 -12.67 21.49 -9.55
N LYS A 207 -12.96 22.27 -10.59
CA LYS A 207 -13.10 23.73 -10.52
C LYS A 207 -14.44 24.20 -9.96
N ARG A 208 -15.43 23.31 -9.88
CA ARG A 208 -16.77 23.67 -9.44
C ARG A 208 -16.81 24.00 -7.94
N PRO A 209 -17.71 24.90 -7.50
CA PRO A 209 -17.95 25.12 -6.08
C PRO A 209 -18.40 23.87 -5.32
N ASP A 210 -19.09 22.94 -6.00
CA ASP A 210 -19.57 21.66 -5.48
C ASP A 210 -18.70 20.47 -5.96
N ALA A 211 -17.39 20.68 -6.15
CA ALA A 211 -16.51 19.70 -6.79
C ALA A 211 -16.51 18.30 -6.15
N VAL A 212 -16.56 18.19 -4.81
CA VAL A 212 -16.67 16.88 -4.12
C VAL A 212 -17.90 16.11 -4.58
N LYS A 213 -19.05 16.79 -4.65
CA LYS A 213 -20.31 16.20 -5.13
C LYS A 213 -20.21 15.84 -6.61
N ALA A 214 -19.66 16.73 -7.43
CA ALA A 214 -19.51 16.52 -8.87
C ALA A 214 -18.65 15.29 -9.19
N LEU A 215 -17.48 15.17 -8.57
CA LEU A 215 -16.52 14.09 -8.77
C LEU A 215 -17.02 12.74 -8.23
N ASN A 216 -17.76 12.73 -7.13
CA ASN A 216 -18.34 11.51 -6.56
C ASN A 216 -19.62 11.03 -7.25
N LYS A 217 -20.29 11.90 -8.03
CA LYS A 217 -21.57 11.58 -8.68
C LYS A 217 -21.42 11.15 -10.12
N VAL A 218 -20.64 11.89 -10.91
CA VAL A 218 -20.58 11.69 -12.37
C VAL A 218 -19.41 10.78 -12.74
N ALA A 219 -19.69 9.66 -13.40
CA ALA A 219 -18.64 8.76 -13.87
C ALA A 219 -17.99 9.27 -15.16
N ILE A 220 -16.66 9.24 -15.25
CA ILE A 220 -15.92 9.59 -16.46
C ILE A 220 -15.53 8.33 -17.22
N SER A 221 -15.76 8.37 -18.53
CA SER A 221 -15.54 7.25 -19.44
C SER A 221 -14.70 7.69 -20.63
N HIS A 222 -13.92 6.77 -21.18
CA HIS A 222 -13.01 7.06 -22.29
C HIS A 222 -13.28 6.17 -23.51
N ILE A 223 -13.46 6.77 -24.68
CA ILE A 223 -13.38 6.09 -25.98
C ILE A 223 -12.02 6.41 -26.60
N PRO A 224 -11.16 5.40 -26.82
CA PRO A 224 -9.78 5.59 -27.22
C PRO A 224 -9.67 6.01 -28.70
N CYS A 225 -9.57 7.31 -28.93
CA CYS A 225 -9.40 7.92 -30.24
C CYS A 225 -8.01 8.55 -30.43
N GLY A 226 -7.19 8.61 -29.38
CA GLY A 226 -5.89 9.27 -29.38
C GLY A 226 -4.69 8.34 -29.60
N SER A 227 -3.50 8.90 -29.45
CA SER A 227 -2.22 8.17 -29.50
C SER A 227 -1.86 7.55 -28.15
N GLY A 228 -2.20 8.23 -27.03
CA GLY A 228 -2.19 7.68 -25.68
C GLY A 228 -3.62 7.32 -25.26
N ASN A 229 -3.82 6.10 -24.76
CA ASN A 229 -5.14 5.59 -24.35
C ASN A 229 -5.02 4.72 -23.09
N ALA A 230 -4.22 5.18 -22.12
CA ALA A 230 -3.95 4.46 -20.88
C ALA A 230 -5.25 4.21 -20.10
N MET A 231 -6.14 5.20 -20.01
CA MET A 231 -7.40 5.06 -19.28
C MET A 231 -8.26 3.90 -19.80
N ALA A 232 -8.50 3.83 -21.11
CA ALA A 232 -9.29 2.76 -21.72
C ALA A 232 -8.65 1.36 -21.56
N LEU A 233 -7.31 1.27 -21.62
CA LEU A 233 -6.61 0.01 -21.38
C LEU A 233 -6.81 -0.49 -19.95
N ASN A 234 -6.70 0.38 -18.96
CA ASN A 234 -6.86 -0.02 -17.56
C ASN A 234 -8.33 -0.32 -17.21
N LEU A 235 -9.29 0.41 -17.77
CA LEU A 235 -10.72 0.23 -17.41
C LEU A 235 -11.43 -0.88 -18.21
N TYR A 236 -11.02 -1.12 -19.45
CA TYR A 236 -11.70 -2.03 -20.37
C TYR A 236 -10.79 -3.11 -20.99
N GLY A 237 -9.48 -3.04 -20.77
CA GLY A 237 -8.52 -3.99 -21.33
C GLY A 237 -8.29 -3.83 -22.83
N SER A 238 -8.67 -2.69 -23.41
CA SER A 238 -8.58 -2.50 -24.86
C SER A 238 -8.41 -1.04 -25.28
N ASN A 239 -7.62 -0.82 -26.32
CA ASN A 239 -7.48 0.46 -27.03
C ASN A 239 -8.43 0.56 -28.24
N ARG A 240 -9.37 -0.37 -28.40
CA ARG A 240 -10.30 -0.42 -29.54
C ARG A 240 -11.61 0.31 -29.19
N PRO A 241 -12.05 1.32 -29.96
CA PRO A 241 -13.26 2.09 -29.66
C PRO A 241 -14.52 1.25 -29.42
N ALA A 242 -14.76 0.23 -30.25
CA ALA A 242 -15.93 -0.64 -30.10
C ALA A 242 -15.91 -1.45 -28.79
N LEU A 243 -14.74 -1.96 -28.37
CA LEU A 243 -14.62 -2.72 -27.12
C LEU A 243 -14.70 -1.81 -25.89
N ALA A 244 -14.15 -0.60 -25.97
CA ALA A 244 -14.32 0.42 -24.95
C ALA A 244 -15.79 0.84 -24.82
N ALA A 245 -16.52 1.00 -25.92
CA ALA A 245 -17.96 1.27 -25.91
C ALA A 245 -18.74 0.14 -25.23
N LEU A 246 -18.42 -1.13 -25.53
CA LEU A 246 -18.99 -2.27 -24.83
C LEU A 246 -18.68 -2.23 -23.32
N GLY A 247 -17.43 -1.89 -22.96
CA GLY A 247 -17.00 -1.69 -21.58
C GLY A 247 -17.74 -0.57 -20.84
N ILE A 248 -18.14 0.50 -21.53
CA ILE A 248 -18.96 1.60 -20.98
C ILE A 248 -20.42 1.15 -20.80
N ILE A 249 -20.98 0.46 -21.79
CA ILE A 249 -22.35 -0.07 -21.74
C ILE A 249 -22.50 -1.02 -20.56
N LYS A 250 -21.58 -1.98 -20.45
CA LYS A 250 -21.54 -3.01 -19.40
C LYS A 250 -20.80 -2.58 -18.14
N GLY A 251 -20.28 -1.35 -18.13
CA GLY A 251 -19.47 -0.85 -17.04
C GLY A 251 -20.29 -0.63 -15.78
N VAL A 252 -19.66 -0.94 -14.66
CA VAL A 252 -20.10 -0.59 -13.31
C VAL A 252 -19.37 0.67 -12.86
N VAL A 253 -20.01 1.45 -11.98
CA VAL A 253 -19.40 2.66 -11.42
C VAL A 253 -18.31 2.23 -10.44
N THR A 254 -17.09 2.72 -10.68
CA THR A 254 -15.89 2.37 -9.93
C THR A 254 -15.28 3.65 -9.36
N PRO A 255 -15.02 3.72 -8.04
CA PRO A 255 -14.27 4.82 -7.45
C PRO A 255 -12.86 4.91 -8.04
N LEU A 256 -12.35 6.12 -8.22
CA LEU A 256 -11.00 6.38 -8.72
C LEU A 256 -10.26 7.35 -7.81
N ASP A 257 -9.03 7.00 -7.43
CA ASP A 257 -8.10 7.88 -6.74
C ASP A 257 -7.64 9.01 -7.67
N LEU A 258 -7.71 10.24 -7.18
CA LEU A 258 -7.25 11.42 -7.90
C LEU A 258 -6.10 12.07 -7.12
N VAL A 259 -5.01 12.37 -7.80
CA VAL A 259 -3.85 13.04 -7.21
C VAL A 259 -4.03 14.55 -7.35
N CYS A 260 -4.03 15.25 -6.23
CA CYS A 260 -3.99 16.71 -6.22
C CYS A 260 -2.54 17.19 -6.32
N ILE A 261 -2.26 17.93 -7.38
CA ILE A 261 -0.96 18.55 -7.63
C ILE A 261 -1.02 20.02 -7.22
N THR A 262 -0.02 20.46 -6.47
CA THR A 262 0.22 21.88 -6.18
C THR A 262 1.57 22.29 -6.75
N GLN A 263 1.60 23.38 -7.51
CA GLN A 263 2.80 23.90 -8.17
C GLN A 263 2.74 25.43 -8.20
N GLY A 264 3.57 26.08 -7.38
CA GLY A 264 3.38 27.50 -7.06
C GLY A 264 1.94 27.76 -6.57
N PRO A 265 1.21 28.75 -7.12
CA PRO A 265 -0.18 29.01 -6.73
C PRO A 265 -1.20 28.08 -7.40
N ARG A 266 -0.76 27.21 -8.31
CA ARG A 266 -1.67 26.36 -9.11
C ARG A 266 -2.01 25.10 -8.33
N ARG A 267 -3.27 24.71 -8.41
CA ARG A 267 -3.80 23.47 -7.85
C ARG A 267 -4.69 22.80 -8.87
N PHE A 268 -4.40 21.55 -9.20
CA PHE A 268 -5.11 20.79 -10.23
C PHE A 268 -5.03 19.29 -9.95
N LEU A 269 -5.84 18.50 -10.65
CA LEU A 269 -5.98 17.07 -10.45
C LEU A 269 -5.23 16.31 -11.54
N SER A 270 -4.66 15.16 -11.16
CA SER A 270 -4.05 14.17 -12.03
C SER A 270 -4.68 12.81 -11.74
N PHE A 271 -5.01 12.06 -12.78
CA PHE A 271 -5.64 10.74 -12.65
C PHE A 271 -4.78 9.60 -13.19
N LEU A 272 -3.73 9.92 -13.95
CA LEU A 272 -2.93 8.96 -14.70
C LEU A 272 -1.52 8.82 -14.11
N SER A 273 -0.67 9.83 -14.28
CA SER A 273 0.75 9.72 -13.91
C SER A 273 1.47 11.07 -13.78
N GLN A 274 2.59 11.07 -13.05
CA GLN A 274 3.49 12.21 -12.89
C GLN A 274 4.93 11.75 -13.11
N ALA A 275 5.63 12.36 -14.06
CA ALA A 275 6.98 11.97 -14.46
C ALA A 275 7.96 13.14 -14.41
N LEU A 276 9.17 12.85 -13.94
CA LEU A 276 10.36 13.70 -14.09
C LEU A 276 11.53 12.82 -14.55
N GLY A 277 12.26 13.29 -15.57
CA GLY A 277 13.43 12.60 -16.12
C GLY A 277 13.15 11.92 -17.46
N ILE A 278 13.75 10.75 -17.68
CA ILE A 278 13.78 10.09 -19.01
C ILE A 278 12.37 9.92 -19.59
N VAL A 279 11.37 9.49 -18.82
CA VAL A 279 10.00 9.31 -19.32
C VAL A 279 9.37 10.63 -19.74
N ALA A 280 9.46 11.67 -18.92
CA ALA A 280 8.91 13.00 -19.24
C ALA A 280 9.57 13.61 -20.49
N GLU A 281 10.89 13.48 -20.63
CA GLU A 281 11.59 13.93 -21.84
C GLU A 281 11.25 13.10 -23.08
N SER A 282 11.00 11.81 -22.91
CA SER A 282 10.62 10.95 -24.05
C SER A 282 9.20 11.25 -24.51
N ASP A 283 8.32 11.63 -23.59
CA ASP A 283 6.94 11.98 -23.86
C ASP A 283 6.81 13.36 -24.51
N LEU A 284 7.43 14.38 -23.89
CA LEU A 284 7.31 15.79 -24.28
C LEU A 284 8.42 16.24 -25.23
N GLY A 285 9.65 15.74 -25.05
CA GLY A 285 10.80 16.13 -25.87
C GLY A 285 10.81 15.49 -27.27
N THR A 286 9.88 14.57 -27.57
CA THR A 286 9.73 13.94 -28.89
C THR A 286 8.47 14.39 -29.64
N GLU A 287 7.82 15.49 -29.22
CA GLU A 287 6.60 15.99 -29.86
C GLU A 287 6.79 16.35 -31.34
N ASN A 288 7.98 16.80 -31.72
CA ASN A 288 8.38 17.03 -33.11
C ASN A 288 8.39 15.74 -33.97
N TRP A 289 8.33 14.55 -33.35
CA TRP A 289 8.30 13.25 -34.01
C TRP A 289 6.91 12.59 -34.00
N ARG A 290 5.83 13.36 -33.77
CA ARG A 290 4.45 12.83 -33.76
C ARG A 290 4.07 12.02 -35.02
N TRP A 291 4.70 12.30 -36.16
CA TRP A 291 4.51 11.53 -37.41
C TRP A 291 4.89 10.04 -37.29
N MET A 292 5.72 9.66 -36.31
CA MET A 292 6.11 8.27 -36.04
C MET A 292 5.10 7.49 -35.17
N GLY A 293 4.05 8.14 -34.68
CA GLY A 293 3.09 7.53 -33.76
C GLY A 293 3.75 7.08 -32.45
N ALA A 294 3.38 5.92 -31.93
CA ALA A 294 3.87 5.40 -30.64
C ALA A 294 5.39 5.12 -30.61
N LYS A 295 6.02 4.83 -31.76
CA LYS A 295 7.46 4.52 -31.85
C LYS A 295 8.37 5.67 -31.39
N ARG A 296 7.87 6.91 -31.36
CA ARG A 296 8.63 8.07 -30.88
C ARG A 296 9.04 7.93 -29.42
N PHE A 297 8.18 7.32 -28.60
CA PHE A 297 8.42 7.12 -27.18
C PHE A 297 9.55 6.12 -26.94
N GLU A 298 9.54 5.00 -27.66
CA GLU A 298 10.60 3.98 -27.61
C GLU A 298 11.97 4.54 -28.00
N LEU A 299 12.03 5.29 -29.11
CA LEU A 299 13.28 5.87 -29.59
C LEU A 299 13.82 6.96 -28.65
N GLY A 300 12.92 7.80 -28.12
CA GLY A 300 13.27 8.79 -27.09
C GLY A 300 13.89 8.12 -25.87
N LEU A 301 13.22 7.09 -25.34
CA LEU A 301 13.66 6.34 -24.17
C LEU A 301 15.03 5.70 -24.40
N LEU A 302 15.21 4.95 -25.50
CA LEU A 302 16.47 4.28 -25.83
C LEU A 302 17.65 5.26 -25.94
N THR A 303 17.43 6.42 -26.57
CA THR A 303 18.47 7.43 -26.75
C THR A 303 18.97 7.96 -25.41
N ARG A 304 18.06 8.27 -24.47
CA ARG A 304 18.44 8.83 -23.16
C ARG A 304 19.02 7.77 -22.22
N VAL A 305 18.52 6.54 -22.30
CA VAL A 305 19.12 5.39 -21.60
C VAL A 305 20.57 5.18 -22.06
N TYR A 306 20.84 5.27 -23.36
CA TYR A 306 22.21 5.18 -23.88
C TYR A 306 23.11 6.33 -23.40
N GLN A 307 22.55 7.54 -23.29
CA GLN A 307 23.25 8.71 -22.77
C GLN A 307 23.48 8.69 -21.25
N LYS A 308 22.87 7.75 -20.51
CA LYS A 308 22.92 7.66 -19.05
C LYS A 308 22.56 8.98 -18.36
N LYS A 309 21.51 9.64 -18.86
CA LYS A 309 21.12 10.96 -18.38
C LYS A 309 20.52 10.85 -16.98
N CYS A 310 21.05 11.66 -16.05
CA CYS A 310 20.58 11.79 -14.67
C CYS A 310 19.93 13.16 -14.45
N TYR A 311 18.98 13.21 -13.52
CA TYR A 311 18.20 14.39 -13.19
C TYR A 311 18.24 14.56 -11.66
N PRO A 312 19.07 15.48 -11.15
CA PRO A 312 19.17 15.71 -9.72
C PRO A 312 17.93 16.44 -9.19
N PHE A 313 17.43 16.00 -8.04
CA PHE A 313 16.32 16.64 -7.33
C PHE A 313 16.36 16.28 -5.84
N ASP A 314 15.66 17.05 -5.02
CA ASP A 314 15.35 16.68 -3.64
C ASP A 314 13.93 16.14 -3.57
N LEU A 315 13.73 15.09 -2.77
CA LEU A 315 12.47 14.37 -2.71
C LEU A 315 12.11 14.07 -1.25
N ALA A 316 10.91 14.50 -0.85
CA ALA A 316 10.28 14.12 0.39
C ALA A 316 9.04 13.27 0.08
N VAL A 317 8.87 12.12 0.74
CA VAL A 317 7.83 11.13 0.40
C VAL A 317 7.20 10.54 1.64
N LYS A 318 5.87 10.44 1.66
CA LYS A 318 5.10 9.68 2.65
C LYS A 318 4.87 8.27 2.14
N VAL A 319 5.74 7.35 2.58
CA VAL A 319 5.71 5.94 2.17
C VAL A 319 4.75 5.18 3.08
N GLU A 320 3.73 4.57 2.48
CA GLU A 320 2.75 3.73 3.21
C GLU A 320 3.14 2.25 3.10
N ILE A 321 3.59 1.80 1.92
CA ILE A 321 4.06 0.43 1.71
C ILE A 321 5.45 0.47 1.05
N PRO A 322 6.52 0.19 1.80
CA PRO A 322 7.88 0.38 1.33
C PRO A 322 8.42 -0.78 0.48
N ASP A 323 7.84 -1.97 0.60
CA ASP A 323 8.39 -3.20 0.03
C ASP A 323 7.46 -3.91 -0.96
N LYS A 324 8.07 -4.60 -1.93
CA LYS A 324 7.37 -5.24 -3.06
C LYS A 324 6.50 -6.42 -2.65
N GLU A 325 6.84 -7.12 -1.58
CA GLU A 325 6.07 -8.29 -1.13
C GLU A 325 4.81 -7.84 -0.39
N SER A 326 4.91 -6.80 0.45
CA SER A 326 3.76 -6.15 1.08
C SER A 326 2.80 -5.55 0.07
N ILE A 327 3.31 -4.99 -1.04
CA ILE A 327 2.48 -4.52 -2.16
C ILE A 327 1.69 -5.67 -2.79
N LYS A 328 2.30 -6.84 -3.00
CA LYS A 328 1.60 -8.03 -3.53
C LYS A 328 0.48 -8.48 -2.60
N VAL A 329 0.74 -8.51 -1.29
CA VAL A 329 -0.28 -8.87 -0.30
C VAL A 329 -1.41 -7.84 -0.28
N HIS A 330 -1.09 -6.55 -0.26
CA HIS A 330 -2.08 -5.47 -0.33
C HIS A 330 -2.96 -5.57 -1.58
N TYR A 331 -2.34 -5.81 -2.75
CA TYR A 331 -3.04 -6.04 -4.01
C TYR A 331 -4.00 -7.24 -3.91
N LYS A 332 -3.52 -8.37 -3.36
CA LYS A 332 -4.34 -9.57 -3.16
C LYS A 332 -5.53 -9.32 -2.23
N LYS A 333 -5.31 -8.63 -1.10
CA LYS A 333 -6.36 -8.26 -0.14
C LYS A 333 -7.44 -7.43 -0.82
N TYR A 334 -7.05 -6.41 -1.57
CA TYR A 334 -7.99 -5.53 -2.28
C TYR A 334 -8.82 -6.30 -3.31
N ILE A 335 -8.17 -7.04 -4.21
CA ILE A 335 -8.87 -7.80 -5.27
C ILE A 335 -9.80 -8.87 -4.68
N THR A 336 -9.38 -9.54 -3.61
CA THR A 336 -10.22 -10.53 -2.92
C THR A 336 -11.45 -9.87 -2.32
N LYS A 337 -11.32 -8.69 -1.71
CA LYS A 337 -12.46 -7.94 -1.17
C LYS A 337 -13.46 -7.56 -2.27
N VAL A 338 -12.99 -7.04 -3.39
CA VAL A 338 -13.87 -6.59 -4.49
C VAL A 338 -14.56 -7.77 -5.20
N ARG A 339 -13.93 -8.97 -5.23
CA ARG A 339 -14.46 -10.16 -5.91
C ARG A 339 -15.42 -11.02 -5.06
N GLN A 340 -15.59 -10.75 -3.76
CA GLN A 340 -16.53 -11.53 -2.94
C GLN A 340 -17.98 -11.31 -3.40
N PRO A 341 -18.78 -12.38 -3.59
CA PRO A 341 -20.19 -12.26 -3.92
C PRO A 341 -20.99 -11.77 -2.72
N ASP A 342 -21.78 -10.71 -2.91
CA ASP A 342 -22.70 -10.20 -1.91
C ASP A 342 -23.65 -11.32 -1.46
N THR A 343 -23.72 -11.61 -0.16
CA THR A 343 -24.68 -12.58 0.39
C THR A 343 -26.10 -12.00 0.30
N PRO A 344 -27.11 -12.74 -0.19
CA PRO A 344 -28.45 -12.20 -0.37
C PRO A 344 -29.15 -12.10 1.00
N GLY A 345 -29.19 -10.89 1.56
CA GLY A 345 -29.82 -10.60 2.85
C GLY A 345 -30.00 -9.11 3.18
N ASN A 346 -29.21 -8.20 2.60
CA ASN A 346 -29.39 -6.76 2.78
C ASN A 346 -29.72 -6.09 1.44
N SER A 347 -30.98 -6.22 1.01
CA SER A 347 -31.49 -5.51 -0.17
C SER A 347 -32.30 -4.28 0.23
N THR A 348 -31.59 -3.25 0.67
CA THR A 348 -31.89 -1.82 0.59
C THR A 348 -30.54 -1.13 0.82
N ASP A 349 -30.10 -0.30 -0.13
CA ASP A 349 -28.84 0.46 -0.13
C ASP A 349 -27.58 -0.26 -0.66
N THR A 350 -27.52 -0.42 -1.99
CA THR A 350 -26.26 -0.68 -2.73
C THR A 350 -25.32 0.53 -2.78
N THR A 351 -25.61 1.59 -2.02
CA THR A 351 -24.72 2.72 -1.73
C THR A 351 -23.77 2.44 -0.55
N ALA A 352 -23.99 1.39 0.24
CA ALA A 352 -23.24 1.16 1.49
C ALA A 352 -22.09 0.13 1.41
N ALA A 353 -22.02 -0.73 0.38
CA ALA A 353 -20.97 -1.77 0.32
C ALA A 353 -19.54 -1.24 0.03
N ALA A 354 -19.40 0.05 -0.30
CA ALA A 354 -18.11 0.74 -0.40
C ALA A 354 -17.70 1.46 0.89
N ALA A 355 -18.54 1.47 1.94
CA ALA A 355 -18.29 2.20 3.18
C ALA A 355 -17.42 1.43 4.20
N GLU A 356 -17.40 0.10 4.21
CA GLU A 356 -16.74 -0.67 5.28
C GLU A 356 -15.30 -1.16 4.97
N THR A 357 -14.44 -0.35 4.34
CA THR A 357 -12.97 -0.54 4.50
C THR A 357 -12.22 0.78 4.57
N GLY A 358 -11.79 1.10 5.78
CA GLY A 358 -10.78 2.10 6.08
C GLY A 358 -11.40 3.45 6.39
N THR A 359 -11.56 3.68 7.70
CA THR A 359 -11.70 4.97 8.39
C THR A 359 -11.09 6.14 7.60
N PHE A 360 -11.89 6.75 6.75
CA PHE A 360 -12.33 8.11 7.06
C PHE A 360 -13.53 7.91 7.97
N SER A 361 -13.45 8.43 9.19
CA SER A 361 -14.53 8.35 10.17
C SER A 361 -15.87 8.69 9.51
N GLU A 362 -16.82 7.75 9.56
CA GLU A 362 -18.19 7.97 9.09
C GLU A 362 -18.85 9.18 9.80
N GLU A 363 -18.38 9.56 11.00
CA GLU A 363 -18.78 10.79 11.69
C GLU A 363 -18.45 12.10 10.93
N SER A 364 -17.49 12.08 9.99
CA SER A 364 -17.05 13.27 9.24
C SER A 364 -17.66 13.44 7.85
N VAL A 365 -18.38 12.44 7.32
CA VAL A 365 -18.97 12.54 5.95
C VAL A 365 -20.43 12.93 5.98
N GLU A 366 -21.22 12.49 6.97
CA GLU A 366 -22.59 12.98 7.13
C GLU A 366 -22.65 14.45 7.56
N SER A 367 -21.56 14.99 8.11
CA SER A 367 -21.45 16.40 8.50
C SER A 367 -20.92 17.32 7.39
N GLU A 368 -20.39 16.81 6.27
CA GLU A 368 -19.84 17.61 5.15
C GLU A 368 -20.54 17.44 3.80
N LEU A 369 -21.59 16.62 3.72
CA LEU A 369 -22.45 16.46 2.53
C LEU A 369 -23.27 17.72 2.16
N ASP A 370 -23.07 18.83 2.88
CA ASP A 370 -23.76 20.12 2.67
C ASP A 370 -22.82 21.25 2.19
N SER A 371 -21.58 20.96 1.79
CA SER A 371 -20.59 22.03 1.54
C SER A 371 -20.49 22.44 0.06
N ASN A 372 -20.89 23.68 -0.23
CA ASN A 372 -20.45 24.49 -1.38
C ASN A 372 -18.93 24.82 -1.30
N GLN A 373 -18.10 23.87 -0.85
CA GLN A 373 -16.65 24.01 -0.70
C GLN A 373 -16.00 23.13 -1.76
N GLY A 374 -15.31 23.74 -2.73
CA GLY A 374 -14.77 23.10 -3.93
C GLY A 374 -13.99 21.79 -3.70
N LEU A 375 -12.67 21.80 -3.86
CA LEU A 375 -11.87 20.59 -3.62
C LEU A 375 -11.60 20.39 -2.11
N PRO A 376 -11.49 19.14 -1.62
CA PRO A 376 -11.17 18.85 -0.21
C PRO A 376 -9.91 19.56 0.26
N LYS A 377 -9.77 19.86 1.55
CA LYS A 377 -8.51 20.41 2.06
C LYS A 377 -7.39 19.37 1.97
N LEU A 378 -6.17 19.84 1.66
CA LEU A 378 -4.97 18.99 1.62
C LEU A 378 -4.50 18.69 3.04
N LYS A 379 -4.18 17.43 3.33
CA LYS A 379 -3.67 16.98 4.63
C LYS A 379 -2.27 17.50 4.90
N HIS A 380 -1.44 17.58 3.87
CA HIS A 380 -0.02 17.95 3.98
C HIS A 380 0.28 19.35 3.42
N GLY A 381 -0.72 20.23 3.36
CA GLY A 381 -0.58 21.57 2.81
C GLY A 381 -0.26 21.58 1.32
N THR A 382 0.42 22.63 0.88
CA THR A 382 0.79 22.91 -0.51
C THR A 382 2.31 22.99 -0.65
N VAL A 383 2.81 22.99 -1.89
CA VAL A 383 4.25 23.16 -2.15
C VAL A 383 4.85 24.48 -1.59
N GLN A 384 4.02 25.50 -1.34
CA GLN A 384 4.47 26.78 -0.78
C GLN A 384 4.64 26.74 0.75
N ASP A 385 4.03 25.77 1.42
CA ASP A 385 4.11 25.64 2.87
C ASP A 385 5.46 25.02 3.26
N GLU A 386 6.03 25.43 4.40
CA GLU A 386 7.29 24.86 4.89
C GLU A 386 7.14 23.35 5.15
N LEU A 387 8.16 22.56 4.76
CA LEU A 387 8.20 21.13 5.07
C LEU A 387 8.38 20.96 6.58
N ASP A 388 7.44 20.26 7.21
CA ASP A 388 7.62 19.84 8.59
C ASP A 388 8.68 18.73 8.67
N ASN A 389 9.88 19.10 9.10
CA ASN A 389 11.05 18.22 9.21
C ASN A 389 10.88 17.11 10.26
N GLN A 390 9.83 17.14 11.10
CA GLN A 390 9.52 16.02 12.01
C GLN A 390 8.76 14.89 11.31
N GLU A 391 8.06 15.24 10.23
CA GLU A 391 7.15 14.34 9.52
C GLU A 391 7.64 13.96 8.12
N TRP A 392 8.40 14.85 7.48
CA TRP A 392 8.92 14.68 6.13
C TRP A 392 10.43 14.72 6.15
N GLU A 393 11.07 13.69 5.59
CA GLU A 393 12.50 13.68 5.34
C GLU A 393 12.77 14.10 3.89
N LEU A 394 13.47 15.21 3.70
CA LEU A 394 13.90 15.65 2.38
C LEU A 394 15.24 15.00 2.03
N VAL A 395 15.22 14.08 1.06
CA VAL A 395 16.39 13.29 0.65
C VAL A 395 16.91 13.81 -0.70
N PRO A 396 18.21 14.14 -0.82
CA PRO A 396 18.82 14.52 -2.09
C PRO A 396 19.09 13.29 -2.95
N TYR A 397 18.65 13.36 -4.22
CA TYR A 397 18.90 12.34 -5.23
C TYR A 397 19.66 12.94 -6.42
N ASP A 398 20.91 12.52 -6.64
CA ASP A 398 21.76 13.10 -7.70
C ASP A 398 21.78 12.27 -8.99
N LYS A 399 21.43 10.98 -8.91
CA LYS A 399 21.67 9.99 -9.97
C LYS A 399 20.42 9.33 -10.52
N ILE A 400 19.25 9.86 -10.21
CA ILE A 400 18.00 9.29 -10.71
C ILE A 400 17.87 9.61 -12.21
N GLY A 401 17.65 8.57 -13.01
CA GLY A 401 17.34 8.72 -14.43
C GLY A 401 15.85 8.92 -14.64
N ASN A 402 15.03 8.27 -13.83
CA ASN A 402 13.58 8.34 -13.96
C ASN A 402 12.89 8.34 -12.60
N PHE A 403 12.15 9.41 -12.32
CA PHE A 403 11.12 9.48 -11.30
C PHE A 403 9.77 9.32 -11.99
N TYR A 404 8.97 8.34 -11.59
CA TYR A 404 7.67 8.11 -12.19
C TYR A 404 6.66 7.63 -11.17
N CYS A 405 5.58 8.38 -11.01
CA CYS A 405 4.46 8.03 -10.16
C CYS A 405 3.20 7.82 -11.00
N GLY A 406 2.35 6.85 -10.63
CA GLY A 406 1.15 6.53 -11.40
C GLY A 406 0.02 5.97 -10.56
N ASN A 407 -1.20 6.23 -11.02
CA ASN A 407 -2.46 5.72 -10.45
C ASN A 407 -3.09 4.62 -11.32
N LEU A 408 -2.58 4.43 -12.54
CA LEU A 408 -3.03 3.42 -13.49
C LEU A 408 -1.87 2.48 -13.84
N ALA A 409 -2.14 1.20 -14.09
CA ALA A 409 -1.11 0.21 -14.32
C ALA A 409 -0.43 0.34 -15.70
N TYR A 410 -1.24 0.37 -16.76
CA TYR A 410 -0.76 0.47 -18.14
C TYR A 410 -0.67 1.92 -18.62
N MET A 411 0.48 2.28 -19.19
CA MET A 411 0.67 3.57 -19.89
C MET A 411 0.50 3.44 -21.40
N ALA A 412 0.70 2.22 -21.91
CA ALA A 412 0.48 1.78 -23.29
C ALA A 412 0.19 0.26 -23.28
N PRO A 413 -0.28 -0.36 -24.39
CA PRO A 413 -0.70 -1.76 -24.41
C PRO A 413 0.32 -2.75 -23.83
N ASP A 414 1.62 -2.51 -24.08
CA ASP A 414 2.72 -3.36 -23.62
C ASP A 414 3.58 -2.66 -22.54
N ALA A 415 3.05 -1.61 -21.91
CA ALA A 415 3.79 -0.77 -20.97
C ALA A 415 3.15 -0.74 -19.58
N ASN A 416 3.21 -1.87 -18.87
CA ASN A 416 2.78 -1.96 -17.47
C ASN A 416 3.89 -1.49 -16.53
N PHE A 417 3.87 -0.20 -16.18
CA PHE A 417 4.85 0.37 -15.25
C PHE A 417 4.43 0.23 -13.79
N PHE A 418 3.12 0.14 -13.52
CA PHE A 418 2.57 0.13 -12.17
C PHE A 418 1.65 -1.07 -11.93
N PRO A 419 2.17 -2.31 -11.98
CA PRO A 419 1.33 -3.50 -11.82
C PRO A 419 0.68 -3.60 -10.44
N GLY A 420 1.14 -2.85 -9.43
CA GLY A 420 0.52 -2.76 -8.11
C GLY A 420 -0.63 -1.74 -8.02
N ALA A 421 -0.91 -0.99 -9.09
CA ALA A 421 -1.93 0.06 -9.08
C ALA A 421 -3.33 -0.51 -8.83
N LEU A 422 -4.08 0.17 -7.98
CA LEU A 422 -5.46 -0.14 -7.64
C LEU A 422 -6.31 1.10 -7.84
N PRO A 423 -7.61 0.95 -8.14
CA PRO A 423 -8.44 2.09 -8.51
C PRO A 423 -8.73 3.03 -7.34
N SER A 424 -8.87 2.52 -6.12
CA SER A 424 -9.23 3.36 -4.96
C SER A 424 -8.66 2.89 -3.62
N ASP A 425 -7.38 2.54 -3.58
CA ASP A 425 -6.71 2.15 -2.32
C ASP A 425 -6.21 3.36 -1.52
N GLY A 426 -6.31 4.57 -2.06
CA GLY A 426 -5.83 5.81 -1.47
C GLY A 426 -4.33 5.95 -1.55
N LEU A 427 -3.68 5.30 -2.53
CA LEU A 427 -2.25 5.26 -2.71
C LEU A 427 -1.88 5.51 -4.18
N MET A 428 -0.67 6.00 -4.41
CA MET A 428 -0.07 6.10 -5.73
C MET A 428 1.21 5.25 -5.76
N ASP A 429 1.52 4.71 -6.93
CA ASP A 429 2.64 3.79 -7.11
C ASP A 429 3.85 4.58 -7.60
N LEU A 430 4.91 4.61 -6.80
CA LEU A 430 6.17 5.31 -7.08
C LEU A 430 7.22 4.34 -7.62
N VAL A 431 7.76 4.68 -8.78
CA VAL A 431 8.84 3.99 -9.47
C VAL A 431 10.04 4.92 -9.63
N MET A 432 11.20 4.52 -9.12
CA MET A 432 12.46 5.22 -9.35
C MET A 432 13.54 4.29 -9.90
N ILE A 433 14.30 4.78 -10.87
CA ILE A 433 15.40 4.06 -11.53
C ILE A 433 16.61 4.99 -11.67
N GLU A 434 17.79 4.49 -11.32
CA GLU A 434 19.06 5.20 -11.50
C GLU A 434 19.41 5.39 -12.98
N GLY A 435 19.95 6.54 -13.34
CA GLY A 435 20.32 6.91 -14.70
C GLY A 435 21.69 6.39 -15.12
N ASP A 436 22.58 6.11 -14.17
CA ASP A 436 23.96 5.65 -14.41
C ASP A 436 24.09 4.12 -14.54
N LEU A 437 22.96 3.41 -14.68
CA LEU A 437 22.94 1.96 -14.88
C LEU A 437 23.82 1.54 -16.08
N PRO A 438 24.53 0.40 -15.97
CA PRO A 438 25.20 -0.21 -17.11
C PRO A 438 24.19 -0.46 -18.24
N THR A 439 24.56 -0.14 -19.48
CA THR A 439 23.64 -0.16 -20.65
C THR A 439 22.91 -1.50 -20.79
N ILE A 440 23.59 -2.62 -20.55
CA ILE A 440 22.97 -3.96 -20.56
C ILE A 440 21.85 -4.08 -19.52
N LYS A 441 22.07 -3.59 -18.28
CA LYS A 441 21.05 -3.60 -17.23
C LYS A 441 19.90 -2.67 -17.58
N ALA A 442 20.18 -1.49 -18.14
CA ALA A 442 19.15 -0.54 -18.54
C ALA A 442 18.27 -1.09 -19.67
N THR A 443 18.86 -1.69 -20.71
CA THR A 443 18.11 -2.39 -21.77
C THR A 443 17.29 -3.56 -21.23
N LYS A 444 17.84 -4.36 -20.31
CA LYS A 444 17.08 -5.44 -19.64
C LYS A 444 15.89 -4.92 -18.86
N THR A 445 16.01 -3.74 -18.25
CA THR A 445 14.94 -3.10 -17.48
C THR A 445 13.80 -2.67 -18.39
N LEU A 446 14.13 -2.08 -19.55
CA LEU A 446 13.13 -1.70 -20.55
C LEU A 446 12.36 -2.91 -21.11
N LEU A 447 13.08 -3.96 -21.55
CA LEU A 447 12.46 -5.19 -22.07
C LEU A 447 11.62 -5.93 -21.01
N ALA A 448 11.88 -5.68 -19.72
CA ALA A 448 11.10 -6.28 -18.65
C ALA A 448 9.70 -5.65 -18.48
N VAL A 449 9.47 -4.45 -19.02
CA VAL A 449 8.16 -3.79 -18.99
C VAL A 449 7.16 -4.58 -19.83
N GLU A 450 7.51 -4.88 -21.08
CA GLU A 450 6.66 -5.65 -22.01
C GLU A 450 6.39 -7.07 -21.52
N SER A 451 7.36 -7.69 -20.83
CA SER A 451 7.23 -9.04 -20.30
C SER A 451 6.63 -9.10 -18.88
N ASN A 452 6.10 -7.98 -18.36
CA ASN A 452 5.51 -7.83 -17.03
C ASN A 452 6.46 -8.19 -15.86
N LYS A 453 7.77 -8.33 -16.12
CA LYS A 453 8.81 -8.68 -15.14
C LYS A 453 9.44 -7.47 -14.46
N PHE A 454 9.11 -6.27 -14.92
CA PHE A 454 9.65 -4.99 -14.48
C PHE A 454 9.60 -4.81 -12.96
N PHE A 455 8.45 -5.09 -12.35
CA PHE A 455 8.22 -4.95 -10.91
C PHE A 455 9.24 -5.71 -10.06
N ASN A 456 9.64 -6.92 -10.46
CA ASN A 456 10.52 -7.78 -9.65
C ASN A 456 12.02 -7.49 -9.86
N LEU A 457 12.41 -6.55 -10.73
CA LEU A 457 13.81 -6.24 -10.97
C LEU A 457 14.46 -5.52 -9.76
N PRO A 458 15.68 -5.89 -9.33
CA PRO A 458 16.36 -5.26 -8.19
C PRO A 458 16.62 -3.77 -8.34
N GLN A 459 16.93 -3.32 -9.57
CA GLN A 459 17.22 -1.91 -9.87
C GLN A 459 15.97 -1.01 -9.98
N VAL A 460 14.77 -1.59 -9.91
CA VAL A 460 13.51 -0.83 -9.91
C VAL A 460 13.10 -0.61 -8.47
N GLN A 461 13.20 0.62 -7.98
CA GLN A 461 12.65 0.98 -6.68
C GLN A 461 11.16 1.20 -6.85
N TYR A 462 10.35 0.39 -6.16
CA TYR A 462 8.89 0.43 -6.25
C TYR A 462 8.30 0.56 -4.84
N LYS A 463 7.49 1.58 -4.60
CA LYS A 463 6.83 1.85 -3.31
C LYS A 463 5.39 2.30 -3.54
N LYS A 464 4.50 2.06 -2.58
CA LYS A 464 3.20 2.76 -2.52
C LYS A 464 3.27 3.91 -1.53
N ILE A 465 2.80 5.07 -1.96
CA ILE A 465 2.95 6.33 -1.24
C ILE A 465 1.61 7.07 -1.22
N SER A 466 1.40 7.94 -0.24
CA SER A 466 0.19 8.76 -0.10
C SER A 466 0.41 10.20 -0.57
N ALA A 467 1.64 10.70 -0.43
CA ALA A 467 2.02 12.04 -0.86
C ALA A 467 3.53 12.15 -1.11
N TYR A 468 3.94 13.12 -1.94
CA TYR A 468 5.34 13.48 -2.13
C TYR A 468 5.51 14.96 -2.51
N ARG A 469 6.71 15.49 -2.26
CA ARG A 469 7.18 16.79 -2.75
C ARG A 469 8.53 16.62 -3.42
N ILE A 470 8.66 17.18 -4.62
CA ILE A 470 9.89 17.15 -5.39
C ILE A 470 10.36 18.55 -5.72
N ILE A 471 11.67 18.77 -5.58
CA ILE A 471 12.35 20.04 -5.80
C ILE A 471 13.47 19.77 -6.83
N PRO A 472 13.27 20.08 -8.11
CA PRO A 472 14.32 19.92 -9.13
C PRO A 472 15.57 20.72 -8.78
N ARG A 473 16.76 20.16 -9.03
CA ARG A 473 18.07 20.80 -8.80
C ARG A 473 18.88 20.90 -10.09
N ASP A 474 19.87 21.79 -10.09
CA ASP A 474 20.94 21.93 -11.11
C ASP A 474 20.47 22.08 -12.57
N GLN A 475 19.23 22.49 -12.81
CA GLN A 475 18.66 22.65 -14.14
C GLN A 475 17.58 23.76 -14.15
N GLU A 476 17.76 24.77 -15.00
CA GLU A 476 16.82 25.90 -15.13
C GLU A 476 15.56 25.56 -15.94
N ASP A 477 15.67 24.67 -16.94
CA ASP A 477 14.55 24.23 -17.78
C ASP A 477 14.64 22.74 -18.05
N GLY A 478 13.49 22.08 -18.05
CA GLY A 478 13.36 20.64 -18.19
C GLY A 478 11.92 20.21 -18.47
N TYR A 479 11.66 18.92 -18.31
CA TYR A 479 10.36 18.33 -18.60
C TYR A 479 9.81 17.66 -17.36
N ILE A 480 8.68 18.18 -16.88
CA ILE A 480 7.77 17.49 -15.95
C ILE A 480 6.49 17.21 -16.73
N SER A 481 6.06 15.95 -16.74
CA SER A 481 4.82 15.52 -17.37
C SER A 481 3.82 15.13 -16.31
N ILE A 482 2.63 15.72 -16.33
CA ILE A 482 1.50 15.37 -15.48
C ILE A 482 0.35 14.93 -16.38
N ASP A 483 -0.06 13.68 -16.31
CA ASP A 483 -1.02 13.02 -17.20
C ASP A 483 -0.66 13.14 -18.71
N GLY A 484 0.63 13.28 -19.02
CA GLY A 484 1.11 13.49 -20.39
C GLY A 484 1.23 14.96 -20.82
N GLU A 485 0.81 15.90 -19.97
CA GLU A 485 0.83 17.34 -20.25
C GLU A 485 2.07 18.00 -19.65
N LYS A 486 2.69 18.93 -20.40
CA LYS A 486 3.86 19.69 -19.92
C LYS A 486 3.46 20.67 -18.84
N VAL A 487 4.12 20.60 -17.68
CA VAL A 487 4.05 21.64 -16.64
C VAL A 487 5.41 22.33 -16.49
N PRO A 488 5.45 23.56 -15.92
CA PRO A 488 6.69 24.26 -15.61
C PRO A 488 7.67 23.40 -14.81
N PHE A 489 8.96 23.58 -15.08
CA PHE A 489 10.04 22.84 -14.40
C PHE A 489 10.37 23.51 -13.05
N GLU A 490 9.44 23.41 -12.10
CA GLU A 490 9.55 24.02 -10.77
C GLU A 490 9.05 23.04 -9.68
N PRO A 491 9.36 23.29 -8.39
CA PRO A 491 8.94 22.42 -7.30
C PRO A 491 7.43 22.16 -7.30
N PHE A 492 7.04 20.90 -7.08
CA PHE A 492 5.63 20.53 -6.97
C PHE A 492 5.41 19.49 -5.87
N GLN A 493 4.19 19.47 -5.35
CA GLN A 493 3.72 18.50 -4.37
C GLN A 493 2.48 17.78 -4.88
N ALA A 494 2.40 16.49 -4.58
CA ALA A 494 1.31 15.60 -4.93
C ALA A 494 0.74 14.95 -3.66
N GLU A 495 -0.59 14.89 -3.55
CA GLU A 495 -1.32 14.21 -2.48
C GLU A 495 -2.53 13.47 -3.07
N VAL A 496 -2.73 12.21 -2.68
CA VAL A 496 -3.85 11.40 -3.20
C VAL A 496 -5.15 11.65 -2.45
N TYR A 497 -6.24 11.84 -3.20
CA TYR A 497 -7.60 11.75 -2.70
C TYR A 497 -8.18 10.37 -2.96
N LYS A 498 -8.38 9.62 -1.86
CA LYS A 498 -8.96 8.28 -1.91
C LYS A 498 -10.38 8.31 -2.49
N GLY A 499 -10.57 7.66 -3.63
CA GLY A 499 -11.87 7.41 -4.25
C GLY A 499 -12.68 8.66 -4.57
N LEU A 500 -12.04 9.82 -4.79
CA LEU A 500 -12.76 11.07 -5.06
C LEU A 500 -13.44 11.06 -6.43
N GLY A 501 -12.81 10.46 -7.43
CA GLY A 501 -13.35 10.33 -8.78
C GLY A 501 -14.29 9.14 -8.93
N ARG A 502 -15.05 9.15 -10.02
CA ARG A 502 -15.83 8.00 -10.50
C ARG A 502 -15.53 7.74 -11.97
N VAL A 503 -15.40 6.46 -12.32
CA VAL A 503 -15.24 5.99 -13.70
C VAL A 503 -16.16 4.80 -13.97
N LEU A 504 -16.34 4.43 -15.23
CA LEU A 504 -16.94 3.15 -15.58
C LEU A 504 -15.83 2.13 -15.86
N SER A 505 -15.80 1.03 -15.13
CA SER A 505 -14.91 -0.10 -15.43
C SER A 505 -15.70 -1.38 -15.63
N LYS A 506 -15.10 -2.34 -16.34
CA LYS A 506 -15.76 -3.59 -16.72
C LYS A 506 -16.17 -4.47 -15.53
N GLY A 507 -15.41 -4.44 -14.43
CA GLY A 507 -15.62 -5.33 -13.29
C GLY A 507 -15.42 -4.71 -11.91
N GLY A 508 -15.40 -3.38 -11.78
CA GLY A 508 -15.14 -2.71 -10.50
C GLY A 508 -13.66 -2.60 -10.13
N THR A 509 -12.76 -3.15 -10.96
CA THR A 509 -11.30 -3.06 -10.83
C THR A 509 -10.67 -2.63 -12.15
N PHE A 510 -9.35 -2.48 -12.17
CA PHE A 510 -8.60 -2.42 -13.42
C PHE A 510 -8.46 -3.81 -14.07
N GLU A 511 -8.29 -3.85 -15.38
CA GLU A 511 -8.07 -5.07 -16.19
C GLU A 511 -6.59 -5.50 -16.20
N ALA A 512 -5.75 -4.89 -15.37
CA ALA A 512 -4.36 -5.29 -15.20
C ALA A 512 -4.22 -6.63 -14.48
N GLU A 513 -3.23 -7.42 -14.89
CA GLU A 513 -2.98 -8.75 -14.32
C GLU A 513 -2.48 -8.69 -12.87
N GLY A 514 -1.96 -7.53 -12.43
CA GLY A 514 -1.32 -7.35 -11.13
C GLY A 514 0.18 -7.66 -11.13
N PRO A 515 0.87 -7.53 -9.98
CA PRO A 515 2.30 -7.80 -9.86
C PRO A 515 2.59 -9.30 -9.88
N ILE A 516 3.47 -9.78 -10.77
CA ILE A 516 3.79 -11.22 -10.87
C ILE A 516 4.07 -11.85 -9.49
N GLY A 517 3.33 -12.92 -9.19
CA GLY A 517 3.40 -13.66 -7.92
C GLY A 517 2.43 -13.19 -6.83
N TRP A 518 1.55 -12.22 -7.12
CA TRP A 518 0.58 -11.72 -6.13
C TRP A 518 -0.47 -12.78 -5.73
N GLU A 519 -0.85 -13.69 -6.62
CA GLU A 519 -1.83 -14.75 -6.31
C GLU A 519 -1.30 -15.72 -5.23
N GLU A 520 0.01 -15.94 -5.21
CA GLU A 520 0.71 -16.79 -4.24
C GLU A 520 1.02 -16.06 -2.92
N ALA A 521 0.82 -14.73 -2.88
CA ALA A 521 1.08 -13.92 -1.69
C ALA A 521 0.12 -14.31 -0.53
N PRO A 522 0.58 -14.37 0.73
CA PRO A 522 -0.28 -14.68 1.86
C PRO A 522 -1.35 -13.59 2.05
N LEU A 523 -2.59 -13.95 2.40
CA LEU A 523 -3.71 -12.99 2.58
C LEU A 523 -3.60 -12.14 3.85
N GLU A 524 -2.76 -12.55 4.80
CA GLU A 524 -2.50 -11.83 6.05
C GLU A 524 -1.01 -11.49 6.11
N ILE A 525 -0.72 -10.19 6.20
CA ILE A 525 0.45 -9.70 6.92
C ILE A 525 -0.13 -9.32 8.27
N GLU A 526 0.15 -10.12 9.30
CA GLU A 526 -0.14 -9.78 10.70
C GLU A 526 0.59 -8.46 11.02
N GLU A 527 -0.17 -7.37 11.20
CA GLU A 527 0.36 -6.19 11.85
C GLU A 527 0.79 -6.58 13.27
N ALA A 528 2.09 -6.49 13.50
CA ALA A 528 2.77 -6.77 14.75
C ALA A 528 2.68 -8.21 15.26
N THR A 529 3.24 -9.17 14.52
CA THR A 529 4.33 -10.04 14.98
C THR A 529 4.69 -10.99 13.84
N VAL A 530 5.98 -11.21 13.60
CA VAL A 530 6.48 -12.36 12.86
C VAL A 530 6.32 -12.42 11.34
N SER A 531 7.49 -12.50 10.71
CA SER A 531 7.76 -13.16 9.42
C SER A 531 7.02 -14.51 9.27
N SER A 532 5.83 -14.55 8.67
CA SER A 532 5.23 -15.79 8.15
C SER A 532 5.14 -15.72 6.63
N GLY A 533 6.15 -16.29 5.98
CA GLY A 533 6.27 -16.32 4.51
C GLY A 533 7.64 -16.79 4.03
N ASP A 534 8.68 -16.64 4.85
CA ASP A 534 9.97 -17.24 4.54
C ASP A 534 9.96 -18.73 4.91
N LYS A 535 9.36 -19.57 4.05
CA LYS A 535 9.42 -21.05 4.18
C LYS A 535 10.86 -21.57 4.20
N ARG A 536 11.85 -20.75 3.84
CA ARG A 536 13.27 -21.10 3.93
C ARG A 536 13.70 -21.37 5.36
N LEU A 537 13.15 -20.66 6.35
CA LEU A 537 13.47 -20.87 7.77
C LEU A 537 12.67 -21.99 8.44
N LEU A 538 11.90 -22.78 7.67
CA LEU A 538 11.35 -24.05 8.17
C LEU A 538 12.39 -25.18 8.11
N ASP A 539 13.41 -25.03 7.25
CA ASP A 539 14.50 -25.98 7.12
C ASP A 539 15.59 -25.74 8.19
N GLU A 540 15.94 -26.78 8.95
CA GLU A 540 16.86 -26.71 10.07
C GLU A 540 18.28 -26.26 9.66
N ARG A 541 18.75 -26.66 8.47
CA ARG A 541 20.06 -26.24 7.94
C ARG A 541 20.09 -24.77 7.57
N THR A 542 18.99 -24.28 7.00
CA THR A 542 18.84 -22.86 6.66
C THR A 542 18.78 -21.99 7.91
N GLN A 543 18.16 -22.46 9.00
CA GLN A 543 18.19 -21.79 10.30
C GLN A 543 19.61 -21.64 10.86
N GLU A 544 20.45 -22.68 10.77
CA GLU A 544 21.85 -22.66 11.22
C GLU A 544 22.72 -21.71 10.40
N GLN A 545 22.55 -21.69 9.08
CA GLN A 545 23.22 -20.75 8.18
C GLN A 545 22.79 -19.30 8.45
N TYR A 546 21.49 -19.09 8.69
CA TYR A 546 20.95 -17.79 9.02
C TYR A 546 21.48 -17.29 10.37
N TYR A 547 21.54 -18.17 11.39
CA TYR A 547 22.16 -17.86 12.67
C TYR A 547 23.65 -17.51 12.52
N THR A 548 24.40 -18.25 11.70
CA THR A 548 25.81 -17.91 11.41
C THR A 548 25.95 -16.51 10.84
N THR A 549 25.05 -16.12 9.93
CA THR A 549 25.02 -14.78 9.35
C THR A 549 24.71 -13.72 10.41
N ILE A 550 23.77 -14.00 11.32
CA ILE A 550 23.44 -13.11 12.46
C ILE A 550 24.67 -12.91 13.34
N ILE A 551 25.37 -13.99 13.70
CA ILE A 551 26.57 -13.93 14.52
C ILE A 551 27.68 -13.15 13.80
N GLN A 552 27.89 -13.35 12.50
CA GLN A 552 28.87 -12.57 11.74
C GLN A 552 28.56 -11.07 11.74
N ARG A 553 27.29 -10.70 11.56
CA ARG A 553 26.85 -9.28 11.65
C ARG A 553 27.03 -8.70 13.04
N TYR A 554 26.69 -9.47 14.07
CA TYR A 554 26.92 -9.08 15.45
C TYR A 554 28.41 -8.90 15.77
N MET A 555 29.27 -9.81 15.29
CA MET A 555 30.71 -9.71 15.49
C MET A 555 31.32 -8.55 14.71
N SER A 556 30.83 -8.26 13.50
CA SER A 556 31.21 -7.05 12.75
C SER A 556 30.86 -5.80 13.53
N PHE A 557 29.63 -5.70 14.04
CA PHE A 557 29.19 -4.60 14.89
C PHE A 557 30.08 -4.44 16.14
N CYS A 558 30.42 -5.54 16.81
CA CYS A 558 31.32 -5.50 17.96
C CYS A 558 32.74 -5.04 17.61
N ASN A 559 33.23 -5.38 16.41
CA ASN A 559 34.56 -5.02 15.94
C ASN A 559 34.63 -3.54 15.53
N ASP A 560 33.57 -3.03 14.88
CA ASP A 560 33.45 -1.64 14.45
C ASP A 560 33.36 -0.68 15.64
N ALA A 561 32.77 -1.12 16.76
CA ALA A 561 32.69 -0.33 17.99
C ALA A 561 34.05 -0.14 18.69
N GLY A 562 35.06 -0.97 18.43
CA GLY A 562 36.46 -0.83 18.85
C GLY A 562 36.80 -0.83 20.36
N LYS A 563 35.87 -0.41 21.24
CA LYS A 563 36.03 -0.29 22.70
C LYS A 563 34.77 -0.73 23.44
N ARG A 564 34.95 -1.37 24.61
CA ARG A 564 33.86 -1.89 25.45
C ARG A 564 32.84 -0.81 25.87
N ASP A 565 33.31 0.38 26.21
CA ASP A 565 32.45 1.46 26.70
C ASP A 565 31.59 2.07 25.57
N GLU A 566 32.11 2.04 24.35
CA GLU A 566 31.41 2.51 23.15
C GLU A 566 30.28 1.55 22.75
N LEU A 567 30.53 0.25 22.85
CA LEU A 567 29.54 -0.81 22.65
C LEU A 567 28.37 -0.71 23.64
N LEU A 568 28.65 -0.42 24.92
CA LEU A 568 27.61 -0.23 25.93
C LEU A 568 26.73 1.00 25.66
N ARG A 569 27.32 2.09 25.15
CA ARG A 569 26.57 3.28 24.72
C ARG A 569 25.69 3.02 23.51
N LEU A 570 26.18 2.27 22.52
CA LEU A 570 25.36 1.89 21.35
C LEU A 570 24.18 1.01 21.77
N PHE A 571 24.37 0.10 22.73
CA PHE A 571 23.25 -0.65 23.31
C PHE A 571 22.23 0.23 24.06
N GLU A 572 22.65 1.33 24.68
CA GLU A 572 21.72 2.28 25.33
C GLU A 572 20.88 3.07 24.32
N SER A 573 21.46 3.42 23.17
CA SER A 573 20.78 4.22 22.14
C SER A 573 19.55 3.56 21.52
N LEU A 574 19.42 2.24 21.63
CA LEU A 574 18.30 1.44 21.11
C LEU A 574 17.27 1.04 22.18
N SER A 575 17.48 1.44 23.43
CA SER A 575 16.49 1.24 24.48
C SER A 575 15.31 2.20 24.28
N ILE A 576 14.09 1.67 24.29
CA ILE A 576 12.84 2.40 23.93
C ILE A 576 12.42 3.41 25.03
N ASP A 577 13.08 3.39 26.19
CA ASP A 577 12.85 4.39 27.23
C ASP A 577 13.72 5.63 26.99
N GLY A 578 13.06 6.78 26.77
CA GLY A 578 13.63 8.14 26.77
C GLY A 578 14.34 8.57 28.08
N ALA A 579 14.82 7.62 28.88
CA ALA A 579 15.68 7.82 30.03
C ALA A 579 17.17 7.53 29.74
N GLY A 580 17.52 6.86 28.64
CA GLY A 580 18.90 6.48 28.29
C GLY A 580 19.89 7.63 28.05
N SER A 581 19.40 8.84 27.78
CA SER A 581 20.22 10.07 27.72
C SER A 581 20.85 10.45 29.08
N ARG A 582 20.49 9.79 30.18
CA ARG A 582 20.84 10.23 31.55
C ARG A 582 22.15 9.67 32.12
N TYR A 583 22.73 8.58 31.58
CA TYR A 583 24.00 8.00 32.08
C TYR A 583 25.21 8.21 31.15
N ALA A 584 24.99 8.31 29.84
CA ALA A 584 26.08 8.50 28.88
C ALA A 584 26.85 9.82 29.09
N ALA A 585 26.18 10.88 29.57
CA ALA A 585 26.80 12.17 29.88
C ALA A 585 27.66 12.14 31.17
N ALA A 586 27.36 11.27 32.13
CA ALA A 586 28.16 11.16 33.36
C ALA A 586 29.48 10.41 33.11
N ALA A 587 29.45 9.37 32.27
CA ALA A 587 30.65 8.59 31.92
C ALA A 587 31.67 9.39 31.07
N SER A 588 31.23 10.34 30.22
CA SER A 588 32.17 11.25 29.52
C SER A 588 32.81 12.27 30.46
N THR A 589 32.11 12.67 31.52
CA THR A 589 32.62 13.68 32.46
C THR A 589 33.64 13.07 33.42
N ALA A 590 33.51 11.79 33.78
CA ALA A 590 34.49 11.06 34.59
C ALA A 590 35.76 10.67 33.80
N ALA A 591 35.66 10.33 32.52
CA ALA A 591 36.82 10.02 31.67
C ALA A 591 37.67 11.26 31.34
N SER A 592 37.11 12.47 31.42
CA SER A 592 37.85 13.72 31.24
C SER A 592 38.64 14.16 32.48
N ALA A 593 38.46 13.50 33.63
CA ALA A 593 39.15 13.84 34.88
C ALA A 593 40.50 13.13 35.08
N VAL A 594 40.91 12.25 34.15
CA VAL A 594 42.18 11.51 34.24
C VAL A 594 42.93 11.54 32.90
N ALA A 595 43.40 12.72 32.50
CA ALA A 595 44.52 12.87 31.57
C ALA A 595 45.32 14.13 31.96
N PRO A 596 46.66 14.04 32.15
CA PRO A 596 47.46 15.18 32.54
C PRO A 596 47.64 16.16 31.37
N ASN A 597 47.69 17.45 31.72
CA ASN A 597 47.98 18.59 30.85
C ASN A 597 49.05 18.31 29.77
N LEU A 598 48.68 18.36 28.50
CA LEU A 598 49.55 18.81 27.41
C LEU A 598 48.70 19.52 26.35
N GLY A 599 49.04 20.77 26.06
CA GLY A 599 48.24 21.69 25.25
C GLY A 599 48.28 21.44 23.74
N SER A 600 47.22 21.86 23.07
CA SER A 600 47.17 22.55 21.76
C SER A 600 45.75 22.45 21.17
N HIS A 601 45.33 23.53 20.52
CA HIS A 601 43.94 23.89 20.18
C HIS A 601 43.27 23.06 19.06
N GLU A 602 43.72 21.84 18.74
CA GLU A 602 43.19 21.05 17.61
C GLU A 602 42.31 19.85 18.02
N GLY A 603 42.38 19.38 19.29
CA GLY A 603 41.66 18.16 19.74
C GLY A 603 40.16 18.31 20.05
N GLY A 604 39.70 19.53 20.34
CA GLY A 604 38.30 19.78 20.75
C GLY A 604 37.27 19.63 19.62
N ARG A 605 37.68 19.89 18.37
CA ARG A 605 36.82 19.79 17.18
C ARG A 605 36.56 18.33 16.76
N ALA A 606 37.56 17.47 16.90
CA ALA A 606 37.45 16.03 16.60
C ALA A 606 36.53 15.29 17.60
N ILE A 607 36.48 15.75 18.85
CA ILE A 607 35.60 15.18 19.89
C ILE A 607 34.15 15.61 19.64
N GLN A 608 33.92 16.85 19.22
CA GLN A 608 32.58 17.34 18.84
C GLN A 608 32.06 16.65 17.56
N GLU A 609 32.91 16.51 16.54
CA GLU A 609 32.57 15.78 15.29
C GLU A 609 32.32 14.28 15.53
N ALA A 610 33.03 13.65 16.48
CA ALA A 610 32.77 12.26 16.87
C ALA A 610 31.42 12.12 17.58
N VAL A 611 31.05 13.06 18.45
CA VAL A 611 29.75 13.08 19.14
C VAL A 611 28.59 13.34 18.19
N GLU A 612 28.75 14.20 17.18
CA GLU A 612 27.74 14.44 16.12
C GLU A 612 27.60 13.26 15.15
N ARG A 613 28.69 12.54 14.81
CA ARG A 613 28.62 11.29 14.03
C ARG A 613 27.93 10.15 14.79
N LEU A 614 28.07 10.10 16.12
CA LEU A 614 27.53 9.05 16.99
C LEU A 614 26.03 9.21 17.30
N GLN A 615 25.45 10.40 17.08
CA GLN A 615 24.01 10.64 17.17
C GLN A 615 23.29 10.44 15.83
N SER A 616 24.01 10.06 14.76
CA SER A 616 23.38 9.78 13.47
C SER A 616 22.66 8.41 13.49
N PRO A 617 21.46 8.31 12.90
CA PRO A 617 20.70 7.05 12.75
C PRO A 617 21.44 5.94 12.00
N ALA A 618 22.56 6.26 11.34
CA ALA A 618 23.35 5.32 10.54
C ALA A 618 24.09 4.27 11.38
N ASN A 619 24.41 4.56 12.65
CA ASN A 619 25.21 3.66 13.52
C ASN A 619 24.36 2.68 14.36
N THR A 620 23.05 2.91 14.51
CA THR A 620 22.12 2.02 15.23
C THR A 620 21.42 1.03 14.29
N LEU A 621 21.43 1.31 12.98
CA LEU A 621 20.89 0.47 11.92
C LEU A 621 21.43 -0.98 11.92
N PRO A 622 22.74 -1.23 12.13
CA PRO A 622 23.28 -2.59 12.11
C PRO A 622 22.76 -3.45 13.27
N LEU A 623 22.62 -2.85 14.46
CA LEU A 623 22.17 -3.56 15.65
C LEU A 623 20.65 -3.77 15.66
N SER A 624 19.86 -2.81 15.17
CA SER A 624 18.41 -3.00 14.98
C SER A 624 18.13 -4.11 13.97
N GLN A 625 18.92 -4.21 12.90
CA GLN A 625 18.86 -5.32 11.94
C GLN A 625 19.20 -6.68 12.58
N VAL A 626 20.21 -6.74 13.47
CA VAL A 626 20.55 -7.97 14.22
C VAL A 626 19.39 -8.39 15.12
N MET A 627 18.77 -7.45 15.85
CA MET A 627 17.63 -7.72 16.71
C MET A 627 16.40 -8.22 15.94
N MET A 628 16.11 -7.60 14.78
CA MET A 628 15.06 -8.08 13.87
C MET A 628 15.37 -9.47 13.32
N ALA A 629 16.62 -9.74 12.96
CA ALA A 629 17.03 -11.04 12.42
C ALA A 629 16.92 -12.15 13.47
N LEU A 630 17.29 -11.88 14.72
CA LEU A 630 17.11 -12.82 15.84
C LEU A 630 15.63 -13.10 16.11
N ARG A 631 14.77 -12.08 16.05
CA ARG A 631 13.33 -12.25 16.17
C ARG A 631 12.80 -13.21 15.08
N LYS A 632 13.17 -12.99 13.82
CA LYS A 632 12.81 -13.89 12.70
C LYS A 632 13.30 -15.33 12.91
N LEU A 633 14.51 -15.50 13.44
CA LEU A 633 15.04 -16.83 13.72
C LEU A 633 14.24 -17.54 14.84
N ARG A 634 13.91 -16.85 15.94
CA ARG A 634 13.07 -17.42 17.02
C ARG A 634 11.73 -17.89 16.48
N GLU A 635 11.12 -17.07 15.64
CA GLU A 635 9.83 -17.33 15.01
C GLU A 635 9.88 -18.54 14.07
N GLY A 636 10.92 -18.64 13.23
CA GLY A 636 11.17 -19.81 12.39
C GLY A 636 11.34 -21.10 13.20
N MET A 637 12.06 -21.06 14.32
CA MET A 637 12.24 -22.22 15.21
C MET A 637 10.94 -22.66 15.89
N VAL A 638 10.10 -21.71 16.31
CA VAL A 638 8.76 -22.02 16.87
C VAL A 638 7.87 -22.63 15.79
N ALA A 639 7.86 -22.05 14.59
CA ALA A 639 7.06 -22.53 13.46
C ALA A 639 7.49 -23.94 13.00
N SER A 640 8.79 -24.23 12.97
CA SER A 640 9.33 -25.56 12.64
C SER A 640 9.22 -26.56 13.81
N LYS A 641 8.75 -26.12 14.99
CA LYS A 641 8.71 -26.91 16.24
C LYS A 641 10.08 -27.53 16.59
N ARG A 642 11.17 -26.82 16.28
CA ARG A 642 12.54 -27.32 16.51
C ARG A 642 12.87 -27.29 18.00
N ILE A 643 13.32 -28.42 18.53
CA ILE A 643 13.67 -28.61 19.94
C ILE A 643 14.97 -29.41 20.01
N ASP A 644 16.10 -28.70 19.97
CA ASP A 644 17.44 -29.25 20.01
C ASP A 644 18.44 -28.29 20.70
N ASP A 645 19.69 -28.74 20.86
CA ASP A 645 20.75 -27.95 21.50
C ASP A 645 21.00 -26.62 20.76
N PHE A 646 20.84 -26.60 19.43
CA PHE A 646 20.96 -25.37 18.63
C PHE A 646 19.87 -24.36 19.02
N ALA A 647 18.61 -24.78 19.12
CA ALA A 647 17.52 -23.91 19.53
C ALA A 647 17.79 -23.31 20.92
N VAL A 648 18.29 -24.12 21.87
CA VAL A 648 18.68 -23.64 23.20
C VAL A 648 19.77 -22.55 23.11
N GLN A 649 20.84 -22.78 22.35
CA GLN A 649 21.94 -21.80 22.21
C GLN A 649 21.50 -20.52 21.50
N ALA A 650 20.66 -20.63 20.47
CA ALA A 650 20.10 -19.47 19.76
C ALA A 650 19.20 -18.63 20.68
N TYR A 651 18.36 -19.26 21.50
CA TYR A 651 17.52 -18.57 22.48
C TYR A 651 18.37 -17.91 23.59
N LEU A 652 19.40 -18.58 24.11
CA LEU A 652 20.32 -18.01 25.11
C LEU A 652 21.04 -16.77 24.57
N PHE A 653 21.59 -16.84 23.36
CA PHE A 653 22.20 -15.68 22.70
C PHE A 653 21.20 -14.53 22.55
N CYS A 654 19.98 -14.86 22.12
CA CYS A 654 18.94 -13.88 21.92
C CYS A 654 18.51 -13.19 23.23
N ILE A 655 18.38 -13.93 24.32
CA ILE A 655 18.04 -13.39 25.65
C ILE A 655 19.15 -12.45 26.10
N ARG A 656 20.42 -12.88 26.05
CA ARG A 656 21.58 -12.07 26.48
C ARG A 656 21.64 -10.75 25.72
N LEU A 657 21.53 -10.78 24.39
CA LEU A 657 21.58 -9.56 23.58
C LEU A 657 20.38 -8.64 23.86
N SER A 658 19.18 -9.20 23.98
CA SER A 658 17.96 -8.44 24.26
C SER A 658 17.99 -7.76 25.65
N VAL A 659 18.59 -8.43 26.65
CA VAL A 659 18.84 -7.85 27.98
C VAL A 659 19.85 -6.70 27.89
N MET A 660 20.93 -6.85 27.11
CA MET A 660 21.92 -5.79 26.92
C MET A 660 21.35 -4.52 26.29
N VAL A 661 20.40 -4.68 25.36
CA VAL A 661 19.68 -3.58 24.68
C VAL A 661 18.48 -3.07 25.52
N LYS A 662 18.17 -3.70 26.65
CA LYS A 662 17.02 -3.37 27.52
C LYS A 662 15.67 -3.36 26.77
N GLN A 663 15.38 -4.43 26.02
CA GLN A 663 14.08 -4.63 25.34
C GLN A 663 13.26 -5.77 25.97
N PRO A 664 12.37 -5.47 26.95
CA PRO A 664 11.57 -6.46 27.67
C PRO A 664 10.71 -7.35 26.77
N GLU A 665 10.18 -6.78 25.69
CA GLU A 665 9.32 -7.47 24.71
C GLU A 665 10.07 -8.61 24.03
N SER A 666 11.40 -8.47 23.88
CA SER A 666 12.25 -9.44 23.20
C SER A 666 12.81 -10.51 24.14
N TYR A 667 13.30 -10.16 25.34
CA TYR A 667 13.86 -11.16 26.26
C TYR A 667 12.81 -11.87 27.10
N HIS A 668 11.72 -11.21 27.54
CA HIS A 668 10.79 -11.81 28.49
C HIS A 668 10.07 -13.03 27.89
N ALA A 669 9.51 -12.87 26.69
CA ALA A 669 8.87 -13.97 25.96
C ALA A 669 9.85 -15.11 25.65
N ALA A 670 11.09 -14.76 25.27
CA ALA A 670 12.14 -15.75 24.99
C ALA A 670 12.54 -16.54 26.24
N ILE A 671 12.66 -15.89 27.41
CA ILE A 671 12.93 -16.56 28.69
C ILE A 671 11.80 -17.52 29.06
N LEU A 672 10.55 -17.08 28.96
CA LEU A 672 9.40 -17.93 29.28
C LEU A 672 9.31 -19.14 28.35
N TYR A 673 9.54 -18.94 27.05
CA TYR A 673 9.57 -20.06 26.09
C TYR A 673 10.70 -21.05 26.39
N LEU A 674 11.90 -20.54 26.66
CA LEU A 674 13.06 -21.35 27.01
C LEU A 674 12.81 -22.19 28.28
N LEU A 675 12.22 -21.59 29.33
CA LEU A 675 11.96 -22.28 30.60
C LEU A 675 10.76 -23.23 30.56
N ARG A 676 9.68 -22.87 29.85
CA ARG A 676 8.42 -23.65 29.84
C ARG A 676 8.33 -24.69 28.74
N HIS A 677 8.97 -24.47 27.60
CA HIS A 677 8.83 -25.34 26.42
C HIS A 677 10.14 -26.06 26.05
N LEU A 678 11.28 -25.38 26.03
CA LEU A 678 12.56 -26.01 25.66
C LEU A 678 13.18 -26.79 26.82
N HIS A 679 13.35 -26.18 27.99
CA HIS A 679 14.04 -26.78 29.14
C HIS A 679 13.50 -28.15 29.59
N PRO A 680 12.16 -28.40 29.59
CA PRO A 680 11.64 -29.73 29.95
C PRO A 680 12.00 -30.83 28.96
N LEU A 681 12.27 -30.48 27.69
CA LEU A 681 12.52 -31.41 26.58
C LEU A 681 14.01 -31.51 26.24
N CYS A 682 14.74 -30.41 26.35
CA CYS A 682 16.18 -30.27 26.17
C CYS A 682 16.74 -29.52 27.40
N PRO A 683 17.21 -30.25 28.44
CA PRO A 683 17.56 -29.65 29.71
C PRO A 683 18.78 -28.73 29.59
N LEU A 684 18.62 -27.52 30.12
CA LEU A 684 19.68 -26.52 30.28
C LEU A 684 20.69 -27.03 31.30
N THR A 685 21.95 -26.62 31.15
CA THR A 685 22.94 -26.82 32.22
C THR A 685 22.53 -26.05 33.48
N SER A 686 23.00 -26.51 34.65
CA SER A 686 22.73 -25.83 35.92
C SER A 686 23.15 -24.35 35.91
N LEU A 687 24.19 -24.00 35.15
CA LEU A 687 24.67 -22.62 35.01
C LEU A 687 23.74 -21.79 34.12
N GLU A 688 23.35 -22.29 32.95
CA GLU A 688 22.45 -21.59 32.03
C GLU A 688 21.06 -21.39 32.65
N LEU A 689 20.55 -22.40 33.36
CA LEU A 689 19.28 -22.29 34.07
C LEU A 689 19.34 -21.21 35.16
N GLN A 690 20.40 -21.19 35.99
CA GLN A 690 20.55 -20.17 37.02
C GLN A 690 20.73 -18.77 36.42
N GLU A 691 21.43 -18.64 35.30
CA GLU A 691 21.59 -17.38 34.57
C GLU A 691 20.23 -16.83 34.09
N VAL A 692 19.48 -17.61 33.32
CA VAL A 692 18.20 -17.19 32.73
C VAL A 692 17.16 -16.88 33.80
N VAL A 693 17.09 -17.72 34.84
CA VAL A 693 16.19 -17.49 35.98
C VAL A 693 16.60 -16.22 36.74
N SER A 694 17.90 -15.95 36.88
CA SER A 694 18.36 -14.70 37.50
C SER A 694 17.88 -13.46 36.74
N TYR A 695 17.87 -13.49 35.40
CA TYR A 695 17.31 -12.40 34.58
C TYR A 695 15.81 -12.23 34.80
N LEU A 696 15.04 -13.33 34.85
CA LEU A 696 13.60 -13.26 35.08
C LEU A 696 13.25 -12.69 36.46
N VAL A 697 13.97 -13.12 37.50
CA VAL A 697 13.78 -12.64 38.87
C VAL A 697 14.13 -11.15 38.98
N LEU A 698 15.25 -10.73 38.39
CA LEU A 698 15.68 -9.33 38.41
C LEU A 698 14.78 -8.43 37.57
N ASP A 699 14.29 -8.87 36.40
CA ASP A 699 13.30 -8.12 35.62
C ASP A 699 12.00 -7.90 36.41
N THR A 700 11.52 -8.96 37.07
CA THR A 700 10.29 -8.91 37.88
C THR A 700 10.44 -7.97 39.08
N ALA A 701 11.59 -8.00 39.74
CA ALA A 701 11.86 -7.12 40.88
C ALA A 701 12.14 -5.67 40.47
N CYS A 702 12.98 -5.44 39.46
CA CYS A 702 13.49 -4.12 39.12
C CYS A 702 12.59 -3.33 38.15
N ARG A 703 12.05 -3.98 37.10
CA ARG A 703 11.23 -3.32 36.07
C ARG A 703 9.75 -3.36 36.41
N ARG A 704 9.25 -4.52 36.86
CA ARG A 704 7.83 -4.68 37.22
C ARG A 704 7.52 -4.23 38.65
N GLY A 705 8.54 -4.09 39.51
CA GLY A 705 8.38 -3.70 40.90
C GLY A 705 7.68 -4.76 41.77
N ASP A 706 7.55 -6.01 41.30
CA ASP A 706 6.85 -7.08 42.00
C ASP A 706 7.85 -7.97 42.76
N LEU A 707 8.14 -7.58 44.00
CA LEU A 707 9.03 -8.36 44.87
C LEU A 707 8.39 -9.70 45.28
N GLY A 708 7.06 -9.78 45.38
CA GLY A 708 6.36 -11.00 45.78
C GLY A 708 6.54 -12.11 44.75
N GLU A 709 6.28 -11.78 43.47
CA GLU A 709 6.50 -12.69 42.35
C GLU A 709 8.00 -13.01 42.17
N ALA A 710 8.90 -12.04 42.37
CA ALA A 710 10.33 -12.28 42.29
C ALA A 710 10.82 -13.32 43.33
N TYR A 711 10.36 -13.23 44.58
CA TYR A 711 10.67 -14.24 45.61
C TYR A 711 10.02 -15.60 45.31
N TRP A 712 8.82 -15.60 44.74
CA TRP A 712 8.16 -16.82 44.30
C TRP A 712 8.94 -17.51 43.17
N LEU A 713 9.29 -16.80 42.10
CA LEU A 713 10.08 -17.31 40.97
C LEU A 713 11.44 -17.85 41.43
N ARG A 714 12.12 -17.13 42.32
CA ARG A 714 13.38 -17.57 42.93
C ARG A 714 13.22 -18.92 43.64
N ARG A 715 12.14 -19.09 44.41
CA ARG A 715 11.86 -20.33 45.16
C ARG A 715 11.48 -21.46 44.22
N GLU A 716 10.60 -21.20 43.26
CA GLU A 716 10.10 -22.18 42.29
C GLU A 716 11.24 -22.82 41.50
N HIS A 717 12.14 -21.98 40.98
CA HIS A 717 13.29 -22.44 40.20
C HIS A 717 14.53 -22.76 41.05
N ARG A 718 14.42 -22.75 42.39
CA ARG A 718 15.51 -23.02 43.35
C ARG A 718 16.80 -22.23 43.06
N LEU A 719 16.66 -20.97 42.65
CA LEU A 719 17.79 -20.10 42.33
C LEU A 719 18.66 -19.88 43.58
N ARG A 720 19.95 -20.22 43.49
CA ARG A 720 20.95 -20.02 44.54
C ARG A 720 22.01 -19.04 44.07
N ASP A 721 21.70 -17.75 44.15
CA ASP A 721 22.64 -16.70 43.79
C ASP A 721 22.70 -15.64 44.91
N PRO A 722 23.84 -15.51 45.61
CA PRO A 722 23.98 -14.58 46.72
C PRO A 722 23.89 -13.11 46.29
N GLN A 723 24.22 -12.79 45.03
CA GLN A 723 24.12 -11.43 44.51
C GLN A 723 22.66 -11.07 44.24
N VAL A 724 21.89 -11.95 43.61
CA VAL A 724 20.44 -11.74 43.41
C VAL A 724 19.73 -11.60 44.75
N ASP A 725 20.09 -12.42 45.74
CA ASP A 725 19.55 -12.33 47.09
C ASP A 725 19.86 -10.99 47.77
N ALA A 726 21.06 -10.45 47.56
CA ALA A 726 21.45 -9.15 48.07
C ALA A 726 20.68 -8.02 47.37
N VAL A 727 20.44 -8.12 46.05
CA VAL A 727 19.66 -7.14 45.28
C VAL A 727 18.20 -7.13 45.73
N LEU A 728 17.56 -8.30 45.86
CA LEU A 728 16.18 -8.39 46.35
C LEU A 728 16.05 -7.82 47.77
N ARG A 729 17.04 -8.08 48.63
CA ARG A 729 17.07 -7.52 49.99
C ARG A 729 17.25 -6.01 49.98
N ALA A 730 18.09 -5.46 49.09
CA ALA A 730 18.27 -4.02 48.95
C ALA A 730 17.00 -3.33 48.46
N LEU A 731 16.29 -3.92 47.48
CA LEU A 731 15.00 -3.44 46.99
C LEU A 731 13.91 -3.49 48.08
N ALA A 732 13.84 -4.59 48.84
CA ALA A 732 12.85 -4.75 49.91
C ALA A 732 13.03 -3.75 51.07
N HIS A 733 14.24 -3.22 51.26
CA HIS A 733 14.53 -2.22 52.30
C HIS A 733 14.68 -0.79 51.74
N ASP A 734 14.36 -0.57 50.46
CA ASP A 734 14.58 0.71 49.76
C ASP A 734 16.02 1.25 49.94
N ASN A 735 17.01 0.36 50.02
CA ASN A 735 18.40 0.70 50.34
C ASN A 735 19.20 0.95 49.07
N TRP A 736 19.12 2.17 48.55
CA TRP A 736 19.83 2.57 47.32
C TRP A 736 21.36 2.44 47.44
N ILE A 737 21.98 2.77 48.57
CA ILE A 737 23.44 2.69 48.72
C ILE A 737 23.95 1.25 48.59
N SER A 738 23.20 0.28 49.14
CA SER A 738 23.52 -1.14 48.97
C SER A 738 23.22 -1.59 47.54
N PHE A 739 22.10 -1.17 46.97
CA PHE A 739 21.71 -1.49 45.59
C PHE A 739 22.73 -0.98 44.56
N HIS A 740 23.17 0.27 44.69
CA HIS A 740 24.13 0.92 43.81
C HIS A 740 25.51 0.26 43.89
N ARG A 741 25.98 -0.12 45.08
CA ARG A 741 27.22 -0.92 45.22
C ARG A 741 27.11 -2.29 44.57
N LEU A 742 25.96 -2.95 44.71
CA LEU A 742 25.72 -4.26 44.09
C LEU A 742 25.69 -4.18 42.56
N LYS A 743 25.22 -3.08 41.98
CA LYS A 743 25.22 -2.82 40.54
C LYS A 743 26.60 -2.95 39.89
N PHE A 744 27.66 -2.57 40.60
CA PHE A 744 29.05 -2.72 40.13
C PHE A 744 29.69 -4.07 40.46
N GLN A 745 29.02 -4.92 41.25
CA GLN A 745 29.51 -6.25 41.63
C GLN A 745 28.90 -7.38 40.80
N VAL A 746 27.75 -7.15 40.18
CA VAL A 746 27.08 -8.11 39.28
C VAL A 746 27.68 -8.03 37.87
N ASP A 747 27.44 -9.06 37.05
CA ASP A 747 27.86 -9.04 35.65
C ASP A 747 27.07 -8.00 34.83
N GLY A 748 27.56 -7.70 33.63
CA GLY A 748 27.01 -6.64 32.78
C GLY A 748 25.53 -6.83 32.42
N HIS A 749 25.05 -8.07 32.22
CA HIS A 749 23.66 -8.31 31.86
C HIS A 749 22.73 -8.07 33.05
N ARG A 750 23.14 -8.50 34.24
CA ARG A 750 22.38 -8.22 35.47
C ARG A 750 22.37 -6.73 35.79
N ALA A 751 23.51 -6.05 35.67
CA ALA A 751 23.60 -4.60 35.89
C ALA A 751 22.60 -3.82 35.00
N ARG A 752 22.39 -4.27 33.76
CA ARG A 752 21.39 -3.69 32.84
C ARG A 752 19.96 -3.81 33.34
N LEU A 753 19.61 -4.90 34.00
CA LEU A 753 18.28 -5.08 34.59
C LEU A 753 18.11 -4.23 35.85
N LEU A 754 19.19 -4.02 36.61
CA LEU A 754 19.19 -3.16 37.79
C LEU A 754 18.96 -1.69 37.43
N ASP A 755 19.34 -1.24 36.23
CA ASP A 755 19.10 0.13 35.75
C ASP A 755 17.62 0.53 35.79
N PHE A 756 16.68 -0.41 35.65
CA PHE A 756 15.25 -0.10 35.69
C PHE A 756 14.78 0.43 37.06
N ALA A 757 15.42 -0.01 38.16
CA ALA A 757 15.03 0.39 39.52
C ALA A 757 15.90 1.52 40.12
N ASP A 758 17.03 1.83 39.50
CA ASP A 758 18.02 2.77 40.05
C ASP A 758 17.43 4.18 40.26
N GLY A 759 16.69 4.69 39.28
CA GLY A 759 16.05 6.01 39.35
C GLY A 759 15.01 6.12 40.46
N ASP A 760 14.15 5.11 40.60
CA ASP A 760 13.09 5.10 41.61
C ASP A 760 13.65 4.98 43.02
N LEU A 761 14.64 4.12 43.24
CA LEU A 761 15.31 3.99 44.54
C LEU A 761 16.10 5.26 44.89
N ARG A 762 16.74 5.91 43.91
CA ARG A 762 17.43 7.18 44.12
C ARG A 762 16.44 8.27 44.54
N SER A 763 15.29 8.36 43.87
CA SER A 763 14.22 9.30 44.23
C SER A 763 13.71 9.08 45.66
N ARG A 764 13.49 7.82 46.07
CA ARG A 764 13.10 7.50 47.46
C ARG A 764 14.18 7.90 48.47
N THR A 765 15.44 7.71 48.12
CA THR A 765 16.60 8.12 48.95
C THR A 765 16.65 9.64 49.11
N LEU A 766 16.46 10.40 48.04
CA LEU A 766 16.38 11.87 48.09
C LEU A 766 15.22 12.35 48.97
N LYS A 767 14.06 11.69 48.90
CA LYS A 767 12.92 11.97 49.80
C LYS A 767 13.25 11.69 51.27
N ALA A 768 14.03 10.63 51.55
CA ALA A 768 14.51 10.34 52.90
C ALA A 768 15.46 11.43 53.40
N PHE A 769 16.39 11.90 52.58
CA PHE A 769 17.23 13.07 52.90
C PHE A 769 16.38 14.31 53.24
N GLY A 770 15.37 14.58 52.40
CA GLY A 770 14.37 15.62 52.60
C GLY A 770 13.62 15.57 53.94
N ARG A 771 13.43 14.36 54.50
CA ARG A 771 12.69 14.14 55.75
C ARG A 771 13.58 13.98 56.98
N SER A 772 14.86 13.63 56.81
CA SER A 772 15.76 13.33 57.94
C SER A 772 16.72 14.47 58.27
N TYR A 773 17.12 15.30 57.30
CA TYR A 773 18.12 16.34 57.51
C TYR A 773 17.53 17.76 57.42
N PHE A 774 18.08 18.67 58.21
CA PHE A 774 17.87 20.12 58.03
C PHE A 774 18.98 20.71 57.15
N THR A 775 20.21 20.28 57.40
CA THR A 775 21.41 20.61 56.62
C THR A 775 22.28 19.37 56.45
N VAL A 776 22.94 19.23 55.30
CA VAL A 776 23.87 18.13 55.02
C VAL A 776 25.11 18.66 54.29
N GLU A 777 26.28 18.07 54.50
CA GLU A 777 27.48 18.43 53.73
C GLU A 777 27.32 18.02 52.26
N ARG A 778 27.70 18.91 51.34
CA ARG A 778 27.56 18.69 49.89
C ARG A 778 28.25 17.39 49.45
N ARG A 779 29.50 17.17 49.89
CA ARG A 779 30.28 15.97 49.51
C ARG A 779 29.63 14.67 49.97
N PHE A 780 29.07 14.66 51.17
CA PHE A 780 28.37 13.49 51.69
C PHE A 780 27.10 13.21 50.88
N LEU A 781 26.34 14.26 50.53
CA LEU A 781 25.15 14.12 49.69
C LEU A 781 25.50 13.59 48.29
N GLU A 782 26.46 14.22 47.60
CA GLU A 782 26.88 13.82 46.25
C GLU A 782 27.42 12.37 46.24
N SER A 783 28.19 11.97 47.26
CA SER A 783 28.67 10.59 47.42
C SER A 783 27.56 9.60 47.77
N ALA A 784 26.53 10.02 48.50
CA ALA A 784 25.42 9.16 48.93
C ALA A 784 24.32 9.03 47.86
N THR A 785 24.39 9.79 46.77
CA THR A 785 23.40 9.77 45.67
C THR A 785 24.02 9.56 44.29
N ASP A 786 25.35 9.48 44.19
CA ASP A 786 26.13 9.38 42.93
C ASP A 786 25.67 10.41 41.88
N ALA A 787 25.44 11.63 42.34
CA ALA A 787 24.94 12.73 41.52
C ALA A 787 25.55 14.05 42.01
N SER A 788 26.06 14.86 41.09
CA SER A 788 26.56 16.20 41.42
C SER A 788 25.42 17.11 41.83
N TRP A 789 25.74 18.16 42.60
CA TRP A 789 24.77 19.20 42.99
C TRP A 789 23.98 19.77 41.80
N ASP A 790 24.66 20.02 40.68
CA ASP A 790 24.01 20.53 39.46
C ASP A 790 23.03 19.51 38.88
N HIS A 791 23.34 18.22 38.93
CA HIS A 791 22.43 17.15 38.50
C HIS A 791 21.22 17.04 39.43
N LEU A 792 21.43 17.11 40.75
CA LEU A 792 20.36 17.03 41.75
C LEU A 792 19.36 18.18 41.60
N THR A 793 19.83 19.40 41.33
CA THR A 793 18.98 20.58 41.16
C THR A 793 18.30 20.63 39.80
N THR A 794 19.02 20.36 38.71
CA THR A 794 18.47 20.49 37.34
C THR A 794 17.65 19.29 36.90
N LYS A 795 18.07 18.06 37.22
CA LYS A 795 17.41 16.83 36.75
C LYS A 795 16.49 16.19 37.79
N ASP A 796 16.93 16.12 39.04
CA ASP A 796 16.09 15.54 40.11
C ASP A 796 15.14 16.58 40.73
N GLY A 797 15.31 17.86 40.43
CA GLY A 797 14.42 18.95 40.84
C GLY A 797 14.36 19.14 42.35
N VAL A 798 15.43 18.84 43.09
CA VAL A 798 15.43 18.99 44.55
C VAL A 798 15.40 20.49 44.90
N GLY A 799 14.34 20.93 45.59
CA GLY A 799 14.16 22.33 46.01
C GLY A 799 15.04 22.74 47.21
N TRP A 800 16.29 22.28 47.25
CA TRP A 800 17.23 22.54 48.33
C TRP A 800 18.18 23.68 47.96
N GLU A 801 18.70 24.39 48.95
CA GLU A 801 19.57 25.56 48.74
C GLU A 801 21.01 25.23 49.13
N LEU A 802 21.99 25.82 48.44
CA LEU A 802 23.40 25.68 48.77
C LEU A 802 23.88 26.89 49.58
N ASP A 803 24.43 26.64 50.77
CA ASP A 803 25.06 27.63 51.65
C ASP A 803 26.53 27.22 51.90
N GLY A 804 27.44 27.75 51.07
CA GLY A 804 28.84 27.36 51.06
C GLY A 804 29.03 25.88 50.65
N ASP A 805 29.58 25.07 51.56
CA ASP A 805 29.80 23.62 51.36
C ASP A 805 28.67 22.76 52.00
N LYS A 806 27.60 23.40 52.48
CA LYS A 806 26.45 22.75 53.10
C LYS A 806 25.19 22.97 52.28
N VAL A 807 24.39 21.92 52.14
CA VAL A 807 23.08 21.93 51.51
C VAL A 807 22.02 22.11 52.59
N VAL A 808 21.24 23.18 52.51
CA VAL A 808 20.09 23.46 53.36
C VAL A 808 18.86 22.80 52.75
N ILE A 809 18.40 21.74 53.41
CA ILE A 809 17.27 20.90 52.97
C ILE A 809 15.96 21.43 53.57
N ARG A 810 15.98 21.85 54.83
CA ARG A 810 14.83 22.44 55.53
C ARG A 810 15.28 23.59 56.42
N ARG A 811 14.62 24.75 56.29
CA ARG A 811 14.80 25.88 57.20
C ARG A 811 13.91 25.70 58.42
N VAL A 812 14.49 25.80 59.61
CA VAL A 812 13.71 25.86 60.86
C VAL A 812 12.99 27.20 60.87
N ARG A 813 11.65 27.21 60.77
CA ARG A 813 10.87 28.42 61.02
C ARG A 813 11.04 28.76 62.50
N ALA A 814 11.60 29.94 62.78
CA ALA A 814 11.62 30.50 64.12
C ALA A 814 10.17 30.59 64.63
N ARG A 815 9.94 30.08 65.85
CA ARG A 815 8.63 30.09 66.52
C ARG A 815 8.25 31.48 66.99
#